data_AF-A0A0H3K9K3-F1
#
_entry.id   AF-A0A0H3K9K3-F1
#
_cell.length_a   1.000
_cell.length_b   1.000
_cell.length_c   1.000
_cell.angle_alpha   90.00
_cell.angle_beta   90.00
_cell.angle_gamma   90.00
#
_symmetry.space_group_name_H-M   'P 1'
#
loop_
_entity.id
_entity.type
_entity.pdbx_description
1 polymer ?
#
loop_
_entity_poly.entity_id
_entity_poly.type
_entity_poly.pdbx_seq_one_letter_code
_entity_poly.pdbx_strand_id
1 'polypeptide(L)'
;MGSAAKHWTAIAALGDRVEAALQASGVELWMGGEPTFVAANQLEDLQWRTAALGAEKYQLGLSLLDRLVTAFQLPQPLLLEGTGKWYPGELAPRWALGAYWRRDGQPLWRGEPLTVSTATTAAIATDAAQQFVQTLQQVLQLPVVEPWIVPAESAVVLPLLPIRRADQPAWATCAWIAPESANLVPLEGETPLGLRLPLQQLGDIDLPYEPDDSTDLDSWQPGPAILAPPNSLKLALVVRQVEQQLRVFLPPLISVPAHLQLVQAIAKTSDILQQPIRLEGYPPSRHPELLGLQVTPDPGVLEVNIHPVGDWRSLVAQTQCLYQEAQSLGLTAQRFQFNGLLTDTGGGAHITLGGRSPQTSPLLRRPDLLQSLISYWQHHPSLSYGFAGWFIGPTCQAPRVDEGRPEILYELELAFEQLRADLNPAAIDALLGHLLADVSGNTHRAEFCLDKLWPSRIPTQQWGVLELRAFAMPPDAAERLLQLLLVRALVAWFWRSPFQAPLRRWGTELHDRFLSPAAIQADFQSVLADLNRAGFVFNPAWFASHFADRFPTLGCCSIASDWSLELRHSLEPWPVLAEDVNQGGTSRGVDASLERLQIRVQGPADRLRSLRIICNGWQIAWQPAGLDQAIAIVRFQARQRPGTLPLATIAPQIPLEIQLFEGQQGLGGCCYWPEAPDGGFYEQLPTSTAEAAQRCRDRFQPMAAIAWQRWPILPSSKEFPETADLRRSRG
;
A
#
# COMPACT_ATOMS: atom_id res chain seq x y z
N MET A 1 9.79 26.97 -18.77
CA MET A 1 10.19 25.54 -18.84
C MET A 1 11.54 25.26 -18.15
N GLY A 2 11.84 25.86 -16.98
CA GLY A 2 13.25 26.11 -16.57
C GLY A 2 13.85 25.39 -15.34
N SER A 3 13.06 24.85 -14.39
CA SER A 3 13.58 24.20 -13.16
C SER A 3 13.22 22.72 -13.03
N ALA A 4 11.96 22.34 -13.27
CA ALA A 4 11.51 20.94 -13.15
C ALA A 4 12.26 19.98 -14.10
N ALA A 5 12.43 20.36 -15.37
CA ALA A 5 13.21 19.57 -16.32
C ALA A 5 14.70 19.44 -15.92
N LYS A 6 15.27 20.50 -15.30
CA LYS A 6 16.64 20.45 -14.76
C LYS A 6 16.74 19.55 -13.53
N HIS A 7 15.76 19.62 -12.62
CA HIS A 7 15.68 18.72 -11.48
C HIS A 7 15.60 17.27 -11.95
N TRP A 8 14.70 16.96 -12.89
CA TRP A 8 14.55 15.62 -13.43
C TRP A 8 15.84 15.08 -14.05
N THR A 9 16.54 15.91 -14.85
CA THR A 9 17.82 15.52 -15.46
C THR A 9 18.84 15.12 -14.39
N ALA A 10 18.93 15.87 -13.30
CA ALA A 10 19.84 15.58 -12.20
C ALA A 10 19.42 14.34 -11.38
N ILE A 11 18.12 14.14 -11.17
CA ILE A 11 17.55 12.96 -10.51
C ILE A 11 17.84 11.71 -11.34
N ALA A 12 17.58 11.74 -12.65
CA ALA A 12 17.86 10.64 -13.56
C ALA A 12 19.36 10.27 -13.56
N ALA A 13 20.24 11.26 -13.62
CA ALA A 13 21.69 11.05 -13.53
C ALA A 13 22.13 10.49 -12.17
N LEU A 14 21.49 10.88 -11.07
CA LEU A 14 21.74 10.24 -9.76
C LEU A 14 21.28 8.78 -9.76
N GLY A 15 20.12 8.47 -10.33
CA GLY A 15 19.64 7.10 -10.47
C GLY A 15 20.59 6.20 -11.27
N ASP A 16 21.11 6.69 -12.40
CA ASP A 16 22.13 5.96 -13.17
C ASP A 16 23.42 5.71 -12.34
N ARG A 17 23.82 6.64 -11.46
CA ARG A 17 24.98 6.45 -10.57
C ARG A 17 24.70 5.45 -9.45
N VAL A 18 23.51 5.48 -8.85
CA VAL A 18 23.10 4.50 -7.83
C VAL A 18 23.06 3.11 -8.45
N GLU A 19 22.51 2.99 -9.66
CA GLU A 19 22.48 1.74 -10.43
C GLU A 19 23.89 1.20 -10.68
N ALA A 20 24.80 2.05 -11.16
CA ALA A 20 26.19 1.65 -11.37
C ALA A 20 26.88 1.16 -10.08
N ALA A 21 26.58 1.77 -8.92
CA ALA A 21 27.13 1.36 -7.64
C ALA A 21 26.59 -0.01 -7.17
N LEU A 22 25.30 -0.29 -7.39
CA LEU A 22 24.68 -1.58 -7.10
C LEU A 22 25.27 -2.69 -7.98
N GLN A 23 25.38 -2.44 -9.29
CA GLN A 23 25.95 -3.38 -10.26
C GLN A 23 27.42 -3.68 -9.95
N ALA A 24 28.23 -2.65 -9.67
CA ALA A 24 29.64 -2.82 -9.28
C ALA A 24 29.81 -3.65 -7.99
N SER A 25 28.79 -3.68 -7.13
CA SER A 25 28.80 -4.42 -5.87
C SER A 25 28.12 -5.81 -5.97
N GLY A 26 27.68 -6.22 -7.18
CA GLY A 26 27.00 -7.49 -7.40
C GLY A 26 25.62 -7.59 -6.72
N VAL A 27 24.95 -6.44 -6.55
CA VAL A 27 23.62 -6.35 -5.96
C VAL A 27 22.56 -6.34 -7.05
N GLU A 28 21.76 -7.41 -7.10
CA GLU A 28 20.61 -7.48 -7.98
C GLU A 28 19.36 -6.99 -7.23
N LEU A 29 19.14 -5.67 -7.23
CA LEU A 29 18.02 -5.05 -6.52
C LEU A 29 16.81 -4.85 -7.43
N TRP A 30 15.80 -5.67 -7.21
CA TRP A 30 14.49 -5.55 -7.82
C TRP A 30 13.56 -4.74 -6.93
N MET A 31 12.83 -3.79 -7.53
CA MET A 31 11.85 -2.97 -6.82
C MET A 31 10.51 -3.00 -7.53
N GLY A 32 9.43 -3.08 -6.75
CA GLY A 32 8.06 -2.92 -7.21
C GLY A 32 7.26 -2.08 -6.22
N GLY A 33 5.95 -2.23 -6.21
CA GLY A 33 5.11 -1.56 -5.21
C GLY A 33 3.63 -1.77 -5.40
N GLU A 34 2.87 -1.12 -4.54
CA GLU A 34 1.41 -1.21 -4.47
C GLU A 34 0.79 0.20 -4.51
N PRO A 35 1.02 1.00 -5.57
CA PRO A 35 0.40 2.32 -5.71
C PRO A 35 -1.13 2.24 -5.75
N THR A 36 -1.77 3.28 -5.20
CA THR A 36 -3.23 3.36 -5.09
C THR A 36 -3.81 4.58 -5.79
N PHE A 37 -5.01 4.46 -6.35
CA PHE A 37 -5.69 5.51 -7.09
C PHE A 37 -7.17 5.61 -6.72
N VAL A 38 -7.75 6.80 -6.89
CA VAL A 38 -9.19 7.09 -6.72
C VAL A 38 -9.76 7.77 -7.96
N ALA A 39 -11.06 7.66 -8.19
CA ALA A 39 -11.71 8.40 -9.28
C ALA A 39 -11.79 9.90 -8.96
N ALA A 40 -11.33 10.76 -9.88
CA ALA A 40 -11.25 12.20 -9.67
C ALA A 40 -12.62 12.90 -9.65
N ASN A 41 -13.64 12.32 -10.29
CA ASN A 41 -14.96 12.92 -10.52
C ASN A 41 -16.08 12.33 -9.64
N GLN A 42 -15.77 11.38 -8.75
CA GLN A 42 -16.77 10.64 -7.95
C GLN A 42 -16.38 10.52 -6.49
N LEU A 43 -15.86 11.61 -5.93
CA LEU A 43 -15.29 11.62 -4.58
C LEU A 43 -16.32 11.27 -3.48
N GLU A 44 -17.62 11.42 -3.75
CA GLU A 44 -18.70 11.13 -2.80
C GLU A 44 -19.21 9.68 -2.83
N ASP A 45 -18.92 8.91 -3.88
CA ASP A 45 -19.40 7.54 -3.96
C ASP A 45 -18.74 6.68 -2.87
N LEU A 46 -19.54 5.84 -2.19
CA LEU A 46 -19.07 4.95 -1.14
C LEU A 46 -17.92 4.05 -1.62
N GLN A 47 -17.91 3.63 -2.89
CA GLN A 47 -16.81 2.82 -3.44
C GLN A 47 -15.46 3.56 -3.38
N TRP A 48 -15.44 4.90 -3.40
CA TRP A 48 -14.22 5.72 -3.31
C TRP A 48 -13.99 6.32 -1.93
N ARG A 49 -14.88 6.04 -0.96
CA ARG A 49 -14.78 6.52 0.42
C ARG A 49 -14.46 5.41 1.41
N THR A 50 -15.25 4.34 1.41
CA THR A 50 -15.22 3.31 2.46
C THR A 50 -15.45 1.90 1.95
N ALA A 51 -16.23 1.71 0.89
CA ALA A 51 -16.49 0.39 0.34
C ALA A 51 -15.30 -0.13 -0.45
N ALA A 52 -15.02 -1.42 -0.33
CA ALA A 52 -13.99 -2.08 -1.12
C ALA A 52 -14.48 -2.28 -2.57
N LEU A 53 -15.69 -2.81 -2.74
CA LEU A 53 -16.27 -3.16 -4.03
C LEU A 53 -17.19 -2.06 -4.58
N GLY A 54 -17.37 -2.07 -5.90
CA GLY A 54 -18.30 -1.19 -6.60
C GLY A 54 -18.25 -1.45 -8.11
N ALA A 55 -19.38 -1.31 -8.79
CA ALA A 55 -19.52 -1.68 -10.20
C ALA A 55 -18.61 -0.84 -11.11
N GLU A 56 -18.56 0.46 -10.89
CA GLU A 56 -17.69 1.35 -11.66
C GLU A 56 -16.23 1.21 -11.27
N LYS A 57 -15.93 1.02 -9.98
CA LYS A 57 -14.57 0.68 -9.54
C LYS A 57 -14.04 -0.55 -10.28
N TYR A 58 -14.87 -1.58 -10.45
CA TYR A 58 -14.51 -2.77 -11.22
C TYR A 58 -14.27 -2.44 -12.71
N GLN A 59 -15.13 -1.65 -13.35
CA GLN A 59 -14.94 -1.25 -14.75
C GLN A 59 -13.67 -0.40 -14.97
N LEU A 60 -13.36 0.51 -14.04
CA LEU A 60 -12.12 1.28 -14.07
C LEU A 60 -10.90 0.39 -13.83
N GLY A 61 -11.01 -0.61 -12.95
CA GLY A 61 -9.96 -1.61 -12.74
C GLY A 61 -9.68 -2.44 -13.99
N LEU A 62 -10.72 -2.89 -14.71
CA LEU A 62 -10.61 -3.58 -15.99
C LEU A 62 -9.93 -2.71 -17.05
N SER A 63 -10.42 -1.47 -17.20
CA SER A 63 -9.89 -0.51 -18.17
C SER A 63 -8.42 -0.19 -17.88
N LEU A 64 -8.06 -0.04 -16.61
CA LEU A 64 -6.66 0.21 -16.22
C LEU A 64 -5.77 -0.98 -16.55
N LEU A 65 -6.21 -2.22 -16.26
CA LEU A 65 -5.46 -3.41 -16.61
C LEU A 65 -5.22 -3.52 -18.12
N ASP A 66 -6.27 -3.37 -18.95
CA ASP A 66 -6.17 -3.45 -20.41
C ASP A 66 -5.20 -2.39 -20.98
N ARG A 67 -5.24 -1.17 -20.43
CA ARG A 67 -4.32 -0.10 -20.83
C ARG A 67 -2.89 -0.39 -20.41
N LEU A 68 -2.66 -0.88 -19.19
CA LEU A 68 -1.31 -1.25 -18.72
C LEU A 68 -0.73 -2.41 -19.52
N VAL A 69 -1.54 -3.41 -19.87
CA VAL A 69 -1.14 -4.52 -20.77
C VAL A 69 -0.63 -3.98 -22.10
N THR A 70 -1.37 -3.03 -22.69
CA THR A 70 -1.02 -2.41 -23.97
C THR A 70 0.23 -1.52 -23.84
N ALA A 71 0.26 -0.64 -22.84
CA ALA A 71 1.31 0.35 -22.67
C ALA A 71 2.66 -0.28 -22.28
N PHE A 72 2.66 -1.34 -21.48
CA PHE A 72 3.86 -2.14 -21.18
C PHE A 72 4.23 -3.13 -22.29
N GLN A 73 3.42 -3.24 -23.36
CA GLN A 73 3.66 -4.15 -24.48
C GLN A 73 3.85 -5.60 -24.00
N LEU A 74 2.98 -6.06 -23.10
CA LEU A 74 3.11 -7.38 -22.51
C LEU A 74 2.95 -8.47 -23.59
N PRO A 75 3.85 -9.47 -23.64
CA PRO A 75 3.88 -10.46 -24.73
C PRO A 75 2.79 -11.52 -24.53
N GLN A 76 1.61 -11.30 -25.11
CA GLN A 76 0.45 -12.21 -25.05
C GLN A 76 0.20 -12.73 -23.63
N PRO A 77 -0.11 -11.82 -22.68
CA PRO A 77 -0.25 -12.18 -21.28
C PRO A 77 -1.48 -13.06 -21.07
N LEU A 78 -1.40 -13.90 -20.05
CA LEU A 78 -2.55 -14.56 -19.45
C LEU A 78 -3.34 -13.52 -18.64
N LEU A 79 -4.54 -13.15 -19.10
CA LEU A 79 -5.46 -12.31 -18.35
C LEU A 79 -6.41 -13.17 -17.53
N LEU A 80 -6.59 -12.82 -16.25
CA LEU A 80 -7.33 -13.63 -15.29
C LEU A 80 -8.12 -12.76 -14.32
N GLU A 81 -9.39 -13.11 -14.12
CA GLU A 81 -10.20 -12.60 -13.02
C GLU A 81 -10.09 -13.55 -11.80
N GLY A 82 -9.15 -13.25 -10.92
CA GLY A 82 -8.87 -14.04 -9.74
C GLY A 82 -9.56 -13.54 -8.47
N THR A 83 -9.23 -14.21 -7.37
CA THR A 83 -9.64 -13.83 -6.02
C THR A 83 -8.59 -12.98 -5.34
N GLY A 84 -9.02 -11.83 -4.82
CA GLY A 84 -8.23 -10.92 -4.00
C GLY A 84 -8.35 -11.24 -2.50
N LYS A 85 -8.05 -10.23 -1.68
CA LYS A 85 -8.12 -10.31 -0.22
C LYS A 85 -9.55 -10.69 0.23
N TRP A 86 -9.66 -11.51 1.27
CA TRP A 86 -10.92 -11.88 1.92
C TRP A 86 -10.84 -11.57 3.41
N TYR A 87 -11.63 -10.61 3.87
CA TYR A 87 -11.60 -10.17 5.26
C TYR A 87 -12.73 -10.81 6.09
N PRO A 88 -12.52 -11.03 7.40
CA PRO A 88 -13.57 -11.51 8.29
C PRO A 88 -14.85 -10.66 8.19
N GLY A 89 -16.00 -11.30 8.01
CA GLY A 89 -17.30 -10.65 7.86
C GLY A 89 -17.71 -10.34 6.41
N GLU A 90 -16.80 -10.48 5.43
CA GLU A 90 -17.17 -10.42 4.01
C GLU A 90 -17.75 -11.77 3.54
N LEU A 91 -18.84 -11.74 2.77
CA LEU A 91 -19.50 -12.95 2.24
C LEU A 91 -18.65 -13.70 1.21
N ALA A 92 -17.74 -13.00 0.55
CA ALA A 92 -16.96 -13.50 -0.56
C ALA A 92 -15.60 -12.81 -0.63
N PRO A 93 -14.56 -13.46 -1.21
CA PRO A 93 -13.32 -12.78 -1.56
C PRO A 93 -13.60 -11.67 -2.57
N ARG A 94 -12.82 -10.59 -2.48
CA ARG A 94 -12.85 -9.51 -3.47
C ARG A 94 -12.31 -10.00 -4.82
N TRP A 95 -12.55 -9.26 -5.90
CA TRP A 95 -11.95 -9.57 -7.20
C TRP A 95 -10.46 -9.16 -7.26
N ALA A 96 -9.67 -9.83 -8.10
CA ALA A 96 -8.31 -9.42 -8.45
C ALA A 96 -8.10 -9.58 -9.96
N LEU A 97 -7.86 -8.49 -10.67
CA LEU A 97 -7.70 -8.50 -12.12
C LEU A 97 -6.21 -8.61 -12.44
N GLY A 98 -5.76 -9.74 -12.97
CA GLY A 98 -4.35 -10.04 -13.18
C GLY A 98 -3.95 -10.17 -14.65
N ALA A 99 -2.74 -9.75 -14.96
CA ALA A 99 -2.02 -10.07 -16.19
C ALA A 99 -0.70 -10.76 -15.83
N TYR A 100 -0.44 -11.92 -16.42
CA TYR A 100 0.78 -12.72 -16.19
C TYR A 100 1.49 -13.01 -17.50
N TRP A 101 2.82 -12.97 -17.53
CA TRP A 101 3.59 -13.24 -18.73
C TRP A 101 4.96 -13.84 -18.41
N ARG A 102 5.60 -14.42 -19.43
CA ARG A 102 6.95 -14.98 -19.31
C ARG A 102 7.99 -13.89 -19.55
N ARG A 103 9.07 -13.97 -18.78
CA ARG A 103 10.24 -13.07 -18.95
C ARG A 103 10.99 -13.31 -20.24
N ASP A 104 10.94 -14.53 -20.77
CA ASP A 104 11.56 -14.91 -22.05
C ASP A 104 10.79 -14.41 -23.28
N GLY A 105 9.65 -13.74 -23.09
CA GLY A 105 8.81 -13.22 -24.17
C GLY A 105 7.95 -14.27 -24.87
N GLN A 106 8.01 -15.54 -24.45
CA GLN A 106 7.13 -16.56 -24.99
C GLN A 106 5.68 -16.34 -24.51
N PRO A 107 4.69 -16.64 -25.36
CA PRO A 107 3.29 -16.45 -25.01
C PRO A 107 2.84 -17.43 -23.91
N LEU A 108 2.18 -16.90 -22.88
CA LEU A 108 1.39 -17.75 -21.96
C LEU A 108 0.03 -18.10 -22.54
N TRP A 109 -0.56 -17.14 -23.26
CA TRP A 109 -1.80 -17.33 -24.00
C TRP A 109 -1.49 -17.37 -25.50
N ARG A 110 -1.94 -18.42 -26.20
CA ARG A 110 -1.66 -18.62 -27.65
C ARG A 110 -2.90 -18.49 -28.55
N GLY A 111 -4.06 -18.22 -27.97
CA GLY A 111 -5.31 -17.98 -28.71
C GLY A 111 -5.49 -16.50 -29.06
N GLU A 112 -6.67 -16.15 -29.59
CA GLU A 112 -7.08 -14.76 -29.78
C GLU A 112 -6.86 -13.94 -28.49
N PRO A 113 -6.27 -12.73 -28.56
CA PRO A 113 -5.97 -11.94 -27.37
C PRO A 113 -7.21 -11.78 -26.49
N LEU A 114 -7.11 -12.27 -25.26
CA LEU A 114 -8.10 -11.98 -24.24
C LEU A 114 -8.10 -10.46 -24.03
N THR A 115 -9.26 -9.82 -24.06
CA THR A 115 -9.42 -8.50 -23.46
C THR A 115 -10.39 -8.64 -22.32
N VAL A 116 -10.14 -7.99 -21.19
CA VAL A 116 -11.02 -8.15 -20.04
C VAL A 116 -12.33 -7.37 -20.23
N SER A 117 -12.35 -6.43 -21.20
CA SER A 117 -13.49 -5.58 -21.57
C SER A 117 -14.38 -6.11 -22.71
N THR A 118 -14.04 -7.18 -23.45
CA THR A 118 -14.89 -7.64 -24.57
C THR A 118 -16.15 -8.34 -24.08
N ALA A 119 -17.27 -7.61 -24.10
CA ALA A 119 -18.60 -8.19 -24.11
C ALA A 119 -18.91 -8.67 -25.53
N THR A 120 -19.06 -9.98 -25.71
CA THR A 120 -19.51 -10.55 -26.99
C THR A 120 -21.03 -10.50 -27.05
N THR A 121 -21.59 -9.96 -28.13
CA THR A 121 -23.04 -9.96 -28.38
C THR A 121 -23.52 -11.19 -29.16
N ALA A 122 -22.60 -12.06 -29.58
CA ALA A 122 -22.93 -13.26 -30.33
C ALA A 122 -23.56 -14.32 -29.42
N ALA A 123 -24.68 -14.91 -29.86
CA ALA A 123 -25.37 -15.92 -29.09
C ALA A 123 -24.50 -17.19 -28.94
N ILE A 124 -24.33 -17.67 -27.70
CA ILE A 124 -23.65 -18.94 -27.40
C ILE A 124 -24.68 -20.06 -27.25
N ALA A 125 -24.40 -21.23 -27.81
CA ALA A 125 -25.26 -22.41 -27.70
C ALA A 125 -25.43 -22.83 -26.23
N THR A 126 -26.61 -23.34 -25.86
CA THR A 126 -26.95 -23.73 -24.49
C THR A 126 -26.10 -24.88 -23.93
N ASP A 127 -25.50 -25.69 -24.81
CA ASP A 127 -24.62 -26.80 -24.48
C ASP A 127 -23.13 -26.45 -24.66
N ALA A 128 -22.79 -25.18 -24.92
CA ALA A 128 -21.42 -24.76 -25.22
C ALA A 128 -20.42 -25.09 -24.10
N ALA A 129 -20.83 -24.97 -22.83
CA ALA A 129 -19.98 -25.37 -21.70
C ALA A 129 -19.66 -26.88 -21.73
N GLN A 130 -20.64 -27.71 -22.11
CA GLN A 130 -20.45 -29.15 -22.23
C GLN A 130 -19.57 -29.50 -23.44
N GLN A 131 -19.80 -28.87 -24.59
CA GLN A 131 -18.96 -29.03 -25.79
C GLN A 131 -17.51 -28.62 -25.51
N PHE A 132 -17.31 -27.53 -24.74
CA PHE A 132 -15.99 -27.07 -24.33
C PHE A 132 -15.27 -28.10 -23.48
N VAL A 133 -15.92 -28.64 -22.43
CA VAL A 133 -15.32 -29.65 -21.56
C VAL A 133 -15.00 -30.94 -22.32
N GLN A 134 -15.90 -31.40 -23.20
CA GLN A 134 -15.67 -32.59 -24.03
C GLN A 134 -14.47 -32.41 -24.97
N THR A 135 -14.35 -31.25 -25.59
CA THR A 135 -13.22 -30.91 -26.46
C THR A 135 -11.93 -30.79 -25.66
N LEU A 136 -11.99 -30.18 -24.47
CA LEU A 136 -10.83 -30.08 -23.57
C LEU A 136 -10.35 -31.46 -23.12
N GLN A 137 -11.25 -32.39 -22.80
CA GLN A 137 -10.90 -33.77 -22.49
C GLN A 137 -10.13 -34.44 -23.64
N GLN A 138 -10.54 -34.21 -24.90
CA GLN A 138 -9.83 -34.71 -26.07
C GLN A 138 -8.45 -34.05 -26.24
N VAL A 139 -8.36 -32.73 -26.06
CA VAL A 139 -7.10 -31.98 -26.17
C VAL A 139 -6.08 -32.43 -25.12
N LEU A 140 -6.54 -32.67 -23.88
CA LEU A 140 -5.73 -33.17 -22.78
C LEU A 140 -5.52 -34.69 -22.82
N GLN A 141 -6.16 -35.40 -23.76
CA GLN A 141 -6.12 -36.86 -23.90
C GLN A 141 -6.56 -37.59 -22.62
N LEU A 142 -7.58 -37.06 -21.94
CA LEU A 142 -8.14 -37.64 -20.72
C LEU A 142 -9.01 -38.86 -21.06
N PRO A 143 -9.12 -39.85 -20.15
CA PRO A 143 -10.18 -40.84 -20.20
C PRO A 143 -11.55 -40.18 -20.31
N VAL A 144 -12.44 -40.78 -21.10
CA VAL A 144 -13.81 -40.29 -21.23
C VAL A 144 -14.55 -40.53 -19.92
N VAL A 145 -14.85 -39.45 -19.22
CA VAL A 145 -15.71 -39.39 -18.04
C VAL A 145 -16.88 -38.48 -18.36
N GLU A 146 -18.07 -38.83 -17.91
CA GLU A 146 -19.21 -37.90 -17.93
C GLU A 146 -18.92 -36.77 -16.93
N PRO A 147 -18.84 -35.50 -17.38
CA PRO A 147 -18.58 -34.40 -16.49
C PRO A 147 -19.82 -34.11 -15.64
N TRP A 148 -19.61 -33.55 -14.44
CA TRP A 148 -20.73 -33.20 -13.58
C TRP A 148 -21.38 -31.89 -14.08
N ILE A 149 -22.63 -31.99 -14.51
CA ILE A 149 -23.42 -30.85 -14.98
C ILE A 149 -24.14 -30.22 -13.78
N VAL A 150 -24.07 -28.89 -13.68
CA VAL A 150 -24.75 -28.09 -12.66
C VAL A 150 -25.75 -27.18 -13.39
N PRO A 151 -26.98 -27.65 -13.67
CA PRO A 151 -27.93 -26.93 -14.52
C PRO A 151 -28.30 -25.55 -13.97
N ALA A 152 -28.43 -25.42 -12.66
CA ALA A 152 -28.79 -24.16 -11.98
C ALA A 152 -27.77 -23.03 -12.23
N GLU A 153 -26.53 -23.37 -12.59
CA GLU A 153 -25.42 -22.44 -12.81
C GLU A 153 -24.99 -22.40 -14.29
N SER A 154 -25.70 -23.13 -15.16
CA SER A 154 -25.30 -23.36 -16.56
C SER A 154 -23.82 -23.77 -16.69
N ALA A 155 -23.40 -24.69 -15.82
CA ALA A 155 -22.00 -25.02 -15.63
C ALA A 155 -21.70 -26.52 -15.76
N VAL A 156 -20.46 -26.81 -16.12
CA VAL A 156 -19.91 -28.16 -16.28
C VAL A 156 -18.59 -28.24 -15.53
N VAL A 157 -18.45 -29.24 -14.68
CA VAL A 157 -17.29 -29.45 -13.80
C VAL A 157 -16.48 -30.64 -14.29
N LEU A 158 -15.19 -30.42 -14.49
CA LEU A 158 -14.21 -31.43 -14.90
C LEU A 158 -13.18 -31.62 -13.78
N PRO A 159 -13.26 -32.72 -13.00
CA PRO A 159 -12.23 -33.07 -12.03
C PRO A 159 -10.90 -33.32 -12.75
N LEU A 160 -9.85 -32.62 -12.32
CA LEU A 160 -8.57 -32.62 -13.00
C LEU A 160 -7.45 -32.37 -11.99
N LEU A 161 -6.50 -33.29 -11.92
CA LEU A 161 -5.35 -33.20 -11.02
C LEU A 161 -4.05 -33.50 -11.80
N PRO A 162 -3.02 -32.65 -11.74
CA PRO A 162 -1.70 -33.01 -12.22
C PRO A 162 -1.04 -33.95 -11.20
N ILE A 163 -0.42 -35.02 -11.69
CA ILE A 163 0.25 -36.03 -10.86
C ILE A 163 1.59 -36.40 -11.48
N ARG A 164 2.46 -37.04 -10.68
CA ARG A 164 3.66 -37.73 -11.18
C ARG A 164 3.51 -39.23 -10.97
N ARG A 165 3.69 -40.00 -12.05
CA ARG A 165 3.66 -41.47 -12.03
C ARG A 165 5.00 -42.00 -12.54
N ALA A 166 5.73 -42.72 -11.69
CA ALA A 166 7.07 -43.22 -12.01
C ALA A 166 7.96 -42.11 -12.60
N ASP A 167 7.98 -40.96 -11.93
CA ASP A 167 8.68 -39.72 -12.30
C ASP A 167 8.23 -39.03 -13.61
N GLN A 168 7.28 -39.61 -14.33
CA GLN A 168 6.67 -38.97 -15.50
C GLN A 168 5.44 -38.15 -15.10
N PRO A 169 5.30 -36.89 -15.56
CA PRO A 169 4.08 -36.12 -15.35
C PRO A 169 2.89 -36.77 -16.06
N ALA A 170 1.69 -36.66 -15.51
CA ALA A 170 0.45 -37.12 -16.12
C ALA A 170 -0.75 -36.33 -15.56
N TRP A 171 -1.89 -36.39 -16.26
CA TRP A 171 -3.16 -35.90 -15.75
C TRP A 171 -3.97 -37.03 -15.13
N ALA A 172 -4.67 -36.76 -14.03
CA ALA A 172 -5.70 -37.63 -13.48
C ALA A 172 -7.07 -36.95 -13.55
N THR A 173 -8.10 -37.73 -13.87
CA THR A 173 -9.50 -37.30 -13.86
C THR A 173 -10.38 -38.38 -13.21
N CYS A 174 -11.61 -38.02 -12.82
CA CYS A 174 -12.61 -38.97 -12.32
C CYS A 174 -14.02 -38.47 -12.64
N ALA A 175 -15.00 -39.37 -12.60
CA ALA A 175 -16.41 -38.96 -12.58
C ALA A 175 -16.78 -38.42 -11.19
N TRP A 176 -17.48 -37.28 -11.16
CA TRP A 176 -18.20 -36.84 -9.97
C TRP A 176 -19.67 -37.29 -10.09
N ILE A 177 -20.05 -38.25 -9.26
CA ILE A 177 -21.36 -38.91 -9.29
C ILE A 177 -22.09 -38.55 -8.00
N ALA A 178 -23.31 -38.03 -8.11
CA ALA A 178 -24.14 -37.80 -6.93
C ALA A 178 -24.44 -39.12 -6.20
N PRO A 179 -24.16 -39.24 -4.88
CA PRO A 179 -24.57 -40.39 -4.09
C PRO A 179 -26.09 -40.62 -4.17
N GLU A 180 -26.55 -41.88 -4.13
CA GLU A 180 -27.99 -42.21 -4.10
C GLU A 180 -28.72 -41.61 -2.88
N SER A 181 -27.99 -41.25 -1.82
CA SER A 181 -28.51 -40.70 -0.55
C SER A 181 -28.36 -39.18 -0.40
N ALA A 182 -27.65 -38.49 -1.31
CA ALA A 182 -27.41 -37.05 -1.23
C ALA A 182 -27.05 -36.48 -2.62
N ASN A 183 -27.66 -35.36 -3.00
CA ASN A 183 -27.25 -34.64 -4.20
C ASN A 183 -25.94 -33.89 -3.94
N LEU A 184 -24.99 -33.93 -4.89
CA LEU A 184 -23.92 -32.93 -4.93
C LEU A 184 -24.57 -31.57 -5.17
N VAL A 185 -24.46 -30.67 -4.20
CA VAL A 185 -25.04 -29.32 -4.28
C VAL A 185 -23.92 -28.32 -4.00
N PRO A 186 -23.63 -27.39 -4.94
CA PRO A 186 -22.65 -26.34 -4.69
C PRO A 186 -23.13 -25.40 -3.57
N LEU A 187 -22.19 -24.71 -2.92
CA LEU A 187 -22.53 -23.64 -2.00
C LEU A 187 -23.30 -22.53 -2.74
N GLU A 188 -24.30 -21.94 -2.10
CA GLU A 188 -25.04 -20.81 -2.65
C GLU A 188 -24.18 -19.53 -2.65
N GLY A 189 -24.37 -18.66 -3.65
CA GLY A 189 -23.72 -17.35 -3.72
C GLY A 189 -23.35 -16.91 -5.14
N GLU A 190 -22.88 -15.66 -5.25
CA GLU A 190 -22.59 -15.01 -6.53
C GLU A 190 -21.12 -15.18 -7.00
N THR A 191 -20.26 -15.82 -6.19
CA THR A 191 -18.87 -16.07 -6.56
C THR A 191 -18.73 -17.11 -7.67
N PRO A 192 -17.60 -17.14 -8.39
CA PRO A 192 -17.31 -18.20 -9.34
C PRO A 192 -17.58 -19.59 -8.77
N LEU A 193 -18.26 -20.46 -9.53
CA LEU A 193 -18.69 -21.78 -9.07
C LEU A 193 -17.51 -22.65 -8.59
N GLY A 194 -16.31 -22.46 -9.14
CA GLY A 194 -15.11 -23.15 -8.69
C GLY A 194 -14.74 -22.93 -7.21
N LEU A 195 -15.16 -21.80 -6.61
CA LEU A 195 -14.98 -21.51 -5.18
C LEU A 195 -16.10 -22.12 -4.30
N ARG A 196 -17.15 -22.63 -4.93
CA ARG A 196 -18.38 -23.12 -4.28
C ARG A 196 -18.58 -24.62 -4.45
N LEU A 197 -17.58 -25.33 -4.99
CA LEU A 197 -17.66 -26.78 -5.21
C LEU A 197 -17.83 -27.54 -3.88
N PRO A 198 -18.65 -28.61 -3.83
CA PRO A 198 -18.93 -29.37 -2.61
C PRO A 198 -17.79 -30.35 -2.26
N LEU A 199 -16.55 -29.86 -2.15
CA LEU A 199 -15.35 -30.69 -2.01
C LEU A 199 -15.35 -31.58 -0.74
N GLN A 200 -16.09 -31.18 0.30
CA GLN A 200 -16.23 -31.95 1.55
C GLN A 200 -17.07 -33.23 1.38
N GLN A 201 -17.89 -33.31 0.33
CA GLN A 201 -18.73 -34.49 0.03
C GLN A 201 -17.98 -35.54 -0.80
N LEU A 202 -16.74 -35.25 -1.19
CA LEU A 202 -15.89 -36.10 -2.02
C LEU A 202 -14.94 -36.93 -1.16
N GLY A 203 -14.61 -38.13 -1.64
CA GLY A 203 -13.62 -39.00 -1.03
C GLY A 203 -12.20 -38.46 -1.21
N ASP A 204 -11.27 -38.99 -0.41
CA ASP A 204 -9.84 -38.73 -0.53
C ASP A 204 -9.14 -39.85 -1.31
N ILE A 205 -8.10 -39.49 -2.05
CA ILE A 205 -7.18 -40.44 -2.68
C ILE A 205 -5.75 -40.00 -2.47
N ASP A 206 -4.89 -40.98 -2.22
CA ASP A 206 -3.45 -40.79 -2.16
C ASP A 206 -2.86 -40.79 -3.57
N LEU A 207 -3.03 -39.66 -4.27
CA LEU A 207 -2.34 -39.36 -5.52
C LEU A 207 -1.35 -38.22 -5.26
N PRO A 208 -0.04 -38.42 -5.45
CA PRO A 208 0.95 -37.41 -5.13
C PRO A 208 0.78 -36.22 -6.06
N TYR A 209 0.41 -35.08 -5.47
CA TYR A 209 0.44 -33.79 -6.11
C TYR A 209 1.52 -32.93 -5.45
N GLU A 210 2.71 -32.99 -6.03
CA GLU A 210 3.89 -32.30 -5.50
C GLU A 210 4.15 -30.99 -6.26
N PRO A 211 4.73 -29.97 -5.58
CA PRO A 211 5.27 -28.80 -6.25
C PRO A 211 6.27 -29.20 -7.33
N ASP A 212 6.36 -28.40 -8.39
CA ASP A 212 7.38 -28.56 -9.41
C ASP A 212 8.43 -27.46 -9.27
N ASP A 213 9.63 -27.85 -8.82
CA ASP A 213 10.76 -26.95 -8.63
C ASP A 213 11.56 -26.73 -9.94
N SER A 214 11.08 -27.25 -11.06
CA SER A 214 11.70 -27.06 -12.38
C SER A 214 11.72 -25.58 -12.76
N THR A 215 12.91 -25.09 -13.15
CA THR A 215 13.05 -23.77 -13.77
C THR A 215 12.57 -23.74 -15.22
N ASP A 216 12.50 -24.91 -15.86
CA ASP A 216 11.93 -25.04 -17.20
C ASP A 216 10.41 -25.04 -17.10
N LEU A 217 9.80 -23.98 -17.66
CA LEU A 217 8.36 -23.76 -17.72
C LEU A 217 7.65 -24.72 -18.68
N ASP A 218 8.38 -25.33 -19.61
CA ASP A 218 7.84 -26.22 -20.65
C ASP A 218 8.15 -27.70 -20.36
N SER A 219 8.62 -28.00 -19.15
CA SER A 219 9.02 -29.35 -18.70
C SER A 219 7.84 -30.34 -18.60
N TRP A 220 6.61 -29.84 -18.52
CA TRP A 220 5.42 -30.66 -18.37
C TRP A 220 5.02 -31.35 -19.68
N GLN A 221 5.53 -32.56 -19.89
CA GLN A 221 5.18 -33.43 -21.02
C GLN A 221 4.39 -34.65 -20.51
N PRO A 222 3.06 -34.53 -20.36
CA PRO A 222 2.28 -35.54 -19.69
C PRO A 222 2.26 -36.85 -20.49
N GLY A 223 2.52 -37.96 -19.79
CA GLY A 223 2.23 -39.30 -20.26
C GLY A 223 0.73 -39.59 -20.28
N PRO A 224 0.33 -40.86 -20.49
CA PRO A 224 -1.08 -41.25 -20.53
C PRO A 224 -1.83 -40.86 -19.25
N ALA A 225 -2.97 -40.18 -19.43
CA ALA A 225 -3.81 -39.76 -18.33
C ALA A 225 -4.45 -40.96 -17.59
N ILE A 226 -4.76 -40.76 -16.31
CA ILE A 226 -5.26 -41.79 -15.40
C ILE A 226 -6.72 -41.53 -15.06
N LEU A 227 -7.52 -42.59 -15.07
CA LEU A 227 -8.87 -42.59 -14.52
C LEU A 227 -8.79 -42.98 -13.03
N ALA A 228 -9.00 -42.01 -12.15
CA ALA A 228 -9.11 -42.24 -10.71
C ALA A 228 -10.52 -42.75 -10.35
N PRO A 229 -10.70 -43.38 -9.18
CA PRO A 229 -12.02 -43.78 -8.67
C PRO A 229 -13.02 -42.62 -8.68
N PRO A 230 -14.33 -42.86 -8.89
CA PRO A 230 -15.34 -41.81 -8.82
C PRO A 230 -15.29 -41.04 -7.48
N ASN A 231 -15.60 -39.75 -7.52
CA ASN A 231 -15.63 -38.84 -6.37
C ASN A 231 -14.32 -38.75 -5.57
N SER A 232 -13.16 -39.08 -6.15
CA SER A 232 -11.88 -39.13 -5.42
C SER A 232 -10.99 -37.89 -5.57
N LEU A 233 -11.17 -37.11 -6.64
CA LEU A 233 -10.39 -35.90 -6.87
C LEU A 233 -11.11 -34.68 -6.33
N LYS A 234 -10.43 -33.88 -5.49
CA LYS A 234 -10.93 -32.65 -4.88
C LYS A 234 -10.50 -31.37 -5.60
N LEU A 235 -10.03 -31.51 -6.85
CA LEU A 235 -9.60 -30.41 -7.68
C LEU A 235 -10.33 -30.50 -9.02
N ALA A 236 -10.93 -29.39 -9.46
CA ALA A 236 -11.71 -29.38 -10.70
C ALA A 236 -11.65 -28.03 -11.41
N LEU A 237 -11.63 -28.11 -12.74
CA LEU A 237 -11.90 -26.99 -13.63
C LEU A 237 -13.41 -26.86 -13.81
N VAL A 238 -13.90 -25.63 -13.92
CA VAL A 238 -15.32 -25.36 -14.15
C VAL A 238 -15.49 -24.51 -15.40
N VAL A 239 -16.38 -24.90 -16.29
CA VAL A 239 -16.81 -24.09 -17.44
C VAL A 239 -18.25 -23.71 -17.23
N ARG A 240 -18.56 -22.41 -17.19
CA ARG A 240 -19.92 -21.90 -17.03
C ARG A 240 -20.28 -20.92 -18.14
N GLN A 241 -21.54 -20.92 -18.53
CA GLN A 241 -22.08 -19.91 -19.43
C GLN A 241 -22.69 -18.77 -18.60
N VAL A 242 -22.16 -17.58 -18.77
CA VAL A 242 -22.67 -16.36 -18.14
C VAL A 242 -23.03 -15.39 -19.24
N GLU A 243 -24.31 -15.03 -19.33
CA GLU A 243 -24.84 -14.24 -20.44
C GLU A 243 -24.46 -14.86 -21.80
N GLN A 244 -23.66 -14.16 -22.60
CA GLN A 244 -23.16 -14.59 -23.91
C GLN A 244 -21.64 -14.80 -23.89
N GLN A 245 -21.08 -15.26 -22.76
CA GLN A 245 -19.66 -15.55 -22.61
C GLN A 245 -19.42 -16.86 -21.82
N LEU A 246 -18.49 -17.69 -22.30
CA LEU A 246 -17.99 -18.82 -21.51
C LEU A 246 -16.95 -18.32 -20.51
N ARG A 247 -17.11 -18.70 -19.25
CA ARG A 247 -16.11 -18.48 -18.20
C ARG A 247 -15.48 -19.81 -17.81
N VAL A 248 -14.15 -19.85 -17.80
CA VAL A 248 -13.36 -21.04 -17.45
C VAL A 248 -12.61 -20.75 -16.16
N PHE A 249 -13.01 -21.44 -15.10
CA PHE A 249 -12.38 -21.37 -13.78
C PHE A 249 -11.16 -22.28 -13.71
N LEU A 250 -9.99 -21.67 -13.50
CA LEU A 250 -8.73 -22.37 -13.27
C LEU A 250 -8.63 -22.82 -11.80
N PRO A 251 -8.45 -24.12 -11.53
CA PRO A 251 -8.23 -24.61 -10.17
C PRO A 251 -6.87 -24.17 -9.61
N PRO A 252 -6.68 -24.19 -8.27
CA PRO A 252 -5.41 -23.85 -7.64
C PRO A 252 -4.34 -24.90 -7.96
N LEU A 253 -3.45 -24.58 -8.90
CA LEU A 253 -2.34 -25.45 -9.27
C LEU A 253 -1.00 -24.99 -8.66
N ILE A 254 -0.34 -25.87 -7.90
CA ILE A 254 0.99 -25.64 -7.31
C ILE A 254 2.12 -25.88 -8.32
N SER A 255 1.93 -26.75 -9.33
CA SER A 255 2.91 -26.92 -10.41
C SER A 255 2.68 -25.88 -11.50
N VAL A 256 3.67 -25.00 -11.70
CA VAL A 256 3.62 -23.96 -12.73
C VAL A 256 3.64 -24.56 -14.14
N PRO A 257 4.54 -25.50 -14.49
CA PRO A 257 4.51 -26.16 -15.80
C PRO A 257 3.15 -26.83 -16.12
N ALA A 258 2.53 -27.52 -15.15
CA ALA A 258 1.21 -28.10 -15.34
C ALA A 258 0.12 -27.04 -15.55
N HIS A 259 0.18 -25.94 -14.80
CA HIS A 259 -0.72 -24.80 -14.98
C HIS A 259 -0.62 -24.22 -16.39
N LEU A 260 0.59 -23.99 -16.88
CA LEU A 260 0.80 -23.46 -18.23
C LEU A 260 0.30 -24.42 -19.31
N GLN A 261 0.49 -25.73 -19.14
CA GLN A 261 -0.03 -26.72 -20.07
C GLN A 261 -1.57 -26.73 -20.09
N LEU A 262 -2.22 -26.58 -18.93
CA LEU A 262 -3.67 -26.46 -18.85
C LEU A 262 -4.17 -25.21 -19.57
N VAL A 263 -3.53 -24.07 -19.36
CA VAL A 263 -3.85 -22.81 -20.07
C VAL A 263 -3.70 -22.97 -21.58
N GLN A 264 -2.64 -23.63 -22.05
CA GLN A 264 -2.45 -23.92 -23.48
C GLN A 264 -3.53 -24.86 -24.03
N ALA A 265 -3.94 -25.87 -23.27
CA ALA A 265 -5.03 -26.77 -23.66
C ALA A 265 -6.38 -26.06 -23.76
N ILE A 266 -6.65 -25.14 -22.83
CA ILE A 266 -7.84 -24.28 -22.83
C ILE A 266 -7.82 -23.34 -24.04
N ALA A 267 -6.70 -22.68 -24.33
CA ALA A 267 -6.55 -21.82 -25.51
C ALA A 267 -6.81 -22.59 -26.80
N LYS A 268 -6.17 -23.76 -26.97
CA LYS A 268 -6.39 -24.65 -28.12
C LYS A 268 -7.85 -25.09 -28.24
N THR A 269 -8.53 -25.33 -27.12
CA THR A 269 -9.95 -25.71 -27.09
C THR A 269 -10.84 -24.56 -27.54
N SER A 270 -10.56 -23.33 -27.07
CA SER A 270 -11.23 -22.10 -27.51
C SER A 270 -11.03 -21.87 -29.02
N ASP A 271 -9.83 -22.09 -29.54
CA ASP A 271 -9.52 -21.98 -30.98
C ASP A 271 -10.26 -23.04 -31.81
N ILE A 272 -10.31 -24.29 -31.36
CA ILE A 272 -11.04 -25.36 -32.07
C ILE A 272 -12.54 -25.03 -32.18
N LEU A 273 -13.11 -24.50 -31.11
CA LEU A 273 -14.55 -24.21 -31.03
C LEU A 273 -14.91 -22.82 -31.55
N GLN A 274 -13.91 -21.95 -31.79
CA GLN A 274 -14.11 -20.54 -32.13
C GLN A 274 -15.02 -19.83 -31.10
N GLN A 275 -14.86 -20.18 -29.83
CA GLN A 275 -15.66 -19.67 -28.72
C GLN A 275 -14.80 -18.73 -27.86
N PRO A 276 -15.16 -17.44 -27.74
CA PRO A 276 -14.44 -16.54 -26.85
C PRO A 276 -14.68 -16.93 -25.39
N ILE A 277 -13.61 -16.96 -24.60
CA ILE A 277 -13.68 -17.30 -23.18
C ILE A 277 -13.17 -16.17 -22.31
N ARG A 278 -13.55 -16.20 -21.04
CA ARG A 278 -12.93 -15.41 -19.97
C ARG A 278 -12.39 -16.35 -18.91
N LEU A 279 -11.15 -16.14 -18.51
CA LEU A 279 -10.53 -16.94 -17.45
C LEU A 279 -10.83 -16.33 -16.09
N GLU A 280 -11.19 -17.19 -15.15
CA GLU A 280 -11.37 -16.85 -13.74
C GLU A 280 -10.65 -17.87 -12.85
N GLY A 281 -10.50 -17.58 -11.57
CA GLY A 281 -9.94 -18.54 -10.60
C GLY A 281 -8.49 -18.24 -10.21
N TYR A 282 -7.68 -19.28 -10.04
CA TYR A 282 -6.36 -19.13 -9.42
C TYR A 282 -5.27 -18.85 -10.46
N PRO A 283 -4.37 -17.88 -10.22
CA PRO A 283 -3.23 -17.63 -11.11
C PRO A 283 -2.18 -18.74 -11.01
N PRO A 284 -1.21 -18.78 -11.94
CA PRO A 284 -0.04 -19.64 -11.76
C PRO A 284 0.67 -19.28 -10.45
N SER A 285 1.19 -20.30 -9.77
CA SER A 285 2.05 -20.10 -8.60
C SER A 285 3.28 -19.27 -8.98
N ARG A 286 3.86 -18.55 -7.99
CA ARG A 286 5.00 -17.67 -8.24
C ARG A 286 6.19 -18.46 -8.80
N HIS A 287 6.81 -17.94 -9.86
CA HIS A 287 7.98 -18.55 -10.50
C HIS A 287 8.99 -17.46 -10.93
N PRO A 288 10.31 -17.69 -10.85
CA PRO A 288 11.32 -16.69 -11.24
C PRO A 288 11.24 -16.22 -12.69
N GLU A 289 10.70 -17.06 -13.59
CA GLU A 289 10.52 -16.77 -15.01
C GLU A 289 9.15 -16.17 -15.36
N LEU A 290 8.25 -16.03 -14.37
CA LEU A 290 6.96 -15.38 -14.55
C LEU A 290 6.97 -14.00 -13.91
N LEU A 291 6.26 -13.07 -14.54
CA LEU A 291 5.91 -11.76 -14.00
C LEU A 291 4.39 -11.65 -13.94
N GLY A 292 3.92 -10.81 -13.03
CA GLY A 292 2.50 -10.55 -12.83
C GLY A 292 2.26 -9.12 -12.41
N LEU A 293 1.18 -8.54 -12.93
CA LEU A 293 0.62 -7.27 -12.51
C LEU A 293 -0.84 -7.55 -12.10
N GLN A 294 -1.30 -6.95 -11.01
CA GLN A 294 -2.70 -7.06 -10.60
C GLN A 294 -3.29 -5.70 -10.27
N VAL A 295 -4.57 -5.52 -10.60
CA VAL A 295 -5.40 -4.42 -10.12
C VAL A 295 -6.43 -5.01 -9.15
N THR A 296 -6.47 -4.48 -7.93
CA THR A 296 -7.27 -5.00 -6.82
C THR A 296 -8.08 -3.88 -6.16
N PRO A 297 -9.26 -4.18 -5.59
CA PRO A 297 -10.06 -3.23 -4.86
C PRO A 297 -9.69 -3.26 -3.38
N ASP A 298 -9.35 -2.09 -2.84
CA ASP A 298 -9.25 -1.88 -1.40
C ASP A 298 -10.25 -0.81 -0.94
N PRO A 299 -10.55 -0.70 0.37
CA PRO A 299 -11.54 0.23 0.88
C PRO A 299 -11.22 1.66 0.42
N GLY A 300 -12.11 2.24 -0.38
CA GLY A 300 -11.97 3.60 -0.91
C GLY A 300 -10.97 3.78 -2.07
N VAL A 301 -10.21 2.75 -2.48
CA VAL A 301 -9.15 2.89 -3.52
C VAL A 301 -9.12 1.72 -4.50
N LEU A 302 -8.48 1.94 -5.66
CA LEU A 302 -7.90 0.87 -6.48
C LEU A 302 -6.43 0.75 -6.14
N GLU A 303 -5.96 -0.46 -5.87
CA GLU A 303 -4.55 -0.80 -5.66
C GLU A 303 -4.01 -1.47 -6.92
N VAL A 304 -2.79 -1.09 -7.34
CA VAL A 304 -2.10 -1.72 -8.47
C VAL A 304 -0.85 -2.39 -7.93
N ASN A 305 -0.87 -3.71 -7.86
CA ASN A 305 0.29 -4.53 -7.55
C ASN A 305 1.17 -4.61 -8.82
N ILE A 306 2.18 -3.75 -8.90
CA ILE A 306 3.00 -3.64 -10.11
C ILE A 306 4.19 -4.61 -10.05
N HIS A 307 4.46 -5.25 -11.19
CA HIS A 307 5.56 -6.21 -11.32
C HIS A 307 6.90 -5.54 -10.99
N PRO A 308 7.82 -6.22 -10.29
CA PRO A 308 9.10 -5.62 -9.95
C PRO A 308 10.03 -5.52 -11.17
N VAL A 309 10.93 -4.54 -11.17
CA VAL A 309 11.98 -4.35 -12.19
C VAL A 309 13.36 -4.19 -11.54
N GLY A 310 14.39 -4.65 -12.26
CA GLY A 310 15.75 -4.77 -11.74
C GLY A 310 16.64 -3.52 -11.87
N ASP A 311 16.28 -2.57 -12.73
CA ASP A 311 17.12 -1.41 -13.04
C ASP A 311 16.36 -0.07 -12.98
N TRP A 312 17.12 1.01 -12.78
CA TRP A 312 16.59 2.36 -12.65
C TRP A 312 15.77 2.83 -13.87
N ARG A 313 16.19 2.52 -15.10
CA ARG A 313 15.50 3.02 -16.30
C ARG A 313 14.15 2.34 -16.49
N SER A 314 14.09 1.04 -16.27
CA SER A 314 12.83 0.30 -16.25
C SER A 314 11.90 0.81 -15.15
N LEU A 315 12.42 1.15 -13.97
CA LEU A 315 11.62 1.70 -12.88
C LEU A 315 11.01 3.07 -13.22
N VAL A 316 11.79 3.93 -13.88
CA VAL A 316 11.32 5.23 -14.42
C VAL A 316 10.21 5.02 -15.45
N ALA A 317 10.45 4.19 -16.46
CA ALA A 317 9.49 3.95 -17.53
C ALA A 317 8.18 3.35 -17.00
N GLN A 318 8.29 2.36 -16.10
CA GLN A 318 7.16 1.70 -15.49
C GLN A 318 6.31 2.68 -14.66
N THR A 319 6.96 3.47 -13.80
CA THR A 319 6.26 4.41 -12.91
C THR A 319 5.58 5.51 -13.72
N GLN A 320 6.26 6.09 -14.71
CA GLN A 320 5.67 7.13 -15.56
C GLN A 320 4.46 6.62 -16.34
N CYS A 321 4.59 5.44 -16.95
CA CYS A 321 3.50 4.79 -17.67
C CYS A 321 2.29 4.55 -16.77
N LEU A 322 2.48 4.02 -15.56
CA LEU A 322 1.37 3.75 -14.64
C LEU A 322 0.56 5.02 -14.34
N TYR A 323 1.23 6.11 -13.96
CA TYR A 323 0.56 7.38 -13.65
C TYR A 323 -0.14 7.97 -14.88
N GLN A 324 0.48 7.87 -16.07
CA GLN A 324 -0.11 8.35 -17.32
C GLN A 324 -1.38 7.57 -17.68
N GLU A 325 -1.34 6.24 -17.60
CA GLU A 325 -2.51 5.41 -17.92
C GLU A 325 -3.64 5.59 -16.89
N ALA A 326 -3.32 5.69 -15.60
CA ALA A 326 -4.30 6.01 -14.57
C ALA A 326 -4.97 7.38 -14.81
N GLN A 327 -4.17 8.42 -15.06
CA GLN A 327 -4.68 9.77 -15.31
C GLN A 327 -5.58 9.83 -16.55
N SER A 328 -5.25 9.07 -17.60
CA SER A 328 -6.05 9.01 -18.83
C SER A 328 -7.46 8.45 -18.62
N LEU A 329 -7.67 7.67 -17.55
CA LEU A 329 -8.96 7.12 -17.13
C LEU A 329 -9.69 8.00 -16.11
N GLY A 330 -9.16 9.17 -15.77
CA GLY A 330 -9.73 10.01 -14.72
C GLY A 330 -9.44 9.51 -13.30
N LEU A 331 -8.46 8.60 -13.14
CA LEU A 331 -7.95 8.20 -11.84
C LEU A 331 -6.85 9.17 -11.37
N THR A 332 -6.79 9.43 -10.07
CA THR A 332 -5.83 10.35 -9.45
C THR A 332 -5.24 9.75 -8.17
N ALA A 333 -4.05 10.22 -7.80
CA ALA A 333 -3.33 9.83 -6.60
C ALA A 333 -3.67 10.71 -5.37
N GLN A 334 -4.64 11.62 -5.51
CA GLN A 334 -5.01 12.58 -4.47
C GLN A 334 -6.53 12.71 -4.32
N ARG A 335 -6.97 13.11 -3.13
CA ARG A 335 -8.38 13.44 -2.86
C ARG A 335 -8.49 14.67 -1.97
N PHE A 336 -9.64 15.33 -2.02
CA PHE A 336 -9.95 16.41 -1.10
C PHE A 336 -10.37 15.87 0.28
N GLN A 337 -10.05 16.66 1.30
CA GLN A 337 -10.66 16.62 2.61
C GLN A 337 -11.85 17.58 2.66
N PHE A 338 -12.75 17.34 3.61
CA PHE A 338 -13.91 18.20 3.87
C PHE A 338 -13.54 19.66 4.09
N ASN A 339 -12.43 19.93 4.78
CA ASN A 339 -11.95 21.30 5.03
C ASN A 339 -11.21 21.96 3.85
N GLY A 340 -11.19 21.31 2.68
CA GLY A 340 -10.56 21.82 1.46
C GLY A 340 -9.08 21.45 1.28
N LEU A 341 -8.45 20.77 2.23
CA LEU A 341 -7.07 20.31 2.05
C LEU A 341 -7.01 19.18 1.04
N LEU A 342 -5.90 19.12 0.28
CA LEU A 342 -5.62 18.01 -0.63
C LEU A 342 -4.71 17.01 0.09
N THR A 343 -5.00 15.72 -0.04
CA THR A 343 -4.25 14.64 0.62
C THR A 343 -4.02 13.49 -0.35
N ASP A 344 -3.20 12.52 0.03
CA ASP A 344 -3.10 11.21 -0.62
C ASP A 344 -4.46 10.47 -0.65
N THR A 345 -4.54 9.41 -1.45
CA THR A 345 -5.74 8.57 -1.62
C THR A 345 -6.29 7.98 -0.31
N GLY A 346 -5.51 7.92 0.76
CA GLY A 346 -5.79 7.17 1.99
C GLY A 346 -5.37 5.70 1.92
N GLY A 347 -4.95 5.23 0.74
CA GLY A 347 -4.27 3.95 0.57
C GLY A 347 -2.76 4.11 0.72
N GLY A 348 -2.08 3.03 1.09
CA GLY A 348 -0.63 2.98 1.05
C GLY A 348 -0.10 3.01 -0.40
N ALA A 349 1.18 3.31 -0.54
CA ALA A 349 1.95 3.07 -1.76
C ALA A 349 3.21 2.29 -1.39
N HIS A 350 3.01 1.07 -0.91
CA HIS A 350 4.10 0.26 -0.38
C HIS A 350 5.24 0.14 -1.41
N ILE A 351 6.47 0.14 -0.91
CA ILE A 351 7.67 -0.11 -1.72
C ILE A 351 8.12 -1.53 -1.43
N THR A 352 8.22 -2.36 -2.47
CA THR A 352 8.77 -3.71 -2.32
C THR A 352 10.20 -3.74 -2.83
N LEU A 353 11.08 -4.42 -2.10
CA LEU A 353 12.49 -4.61 -2.48
C LEU A 353 12.94 -6.05 -2.26
N GLY A 354 13.70 -6.59 -3.21
CA GLY A 354 14.21 -7.95 -3.14
C GLY A 354 15.14 -8.26 -4.32
N GLY A 355 15.31 -9.54 -4.61
CA GLY A 355 16.00 -10.02 -5.81
C GLY A 355 15.00 -10.61 -6.81
N ARG A 356 15.49 -11.11 -7.94
CA ARG A 356 14.69 -11.87 -8.91
C ARG A 356 14.09 -13.13 -8.30
N SER A 357 14.86 -13.80 -7.47
CA SER A 357 14.47 -14.95 -6.64
C SER A 357 14.94 -14.76 -5.20
N PRO A 358 14.43 -15.57 -4.24
CA PRO A 358 14.90 -15.50 -2.86
C PRO A 358 16.42 -15.66 -2.72
N GLN A 359 17.05 -16.52 -3.54
CA GLN A 359 18.50 -16.76 -3.53
C GLN A 359 19.31 -15.53 -3.95
N THR A 360 18.74 -14.68 -4.82
CA THR A 360 19.37 -13.43 -5.27
C THR A 360 19.03 -12.24 -4.38
N SER A 361 18.09 -12.38 -3.43
CA SER A 361 17.64 -11.27 -2.60
C SER A 361 18.79 -10.67 -1.78
N PRO A 362 19.06 -9.36 -1.88
CA PRO A 362 20.14 -8.74 -1.12
C PRO A 362 19.88 -8.83 0.40
N LEU A 363 18.61 -8.83 0.81
CA LEU A 363 18.21 -8.90 2.22
C LEU A 363 18.46 -10.27 2.84
N LEU A 364 18.30 -11.34 2.06
CA LEU A 364 18.59 -12.71 2.52
C LEU A 364 20.07 -13.06 2.39
N ARG A 365 20.76 -12.53 1.37
CA ARG A 365 22.21 -12.72 1.18
C ARG A 365 23.05 -12.00 2.23
N ARG A 366 22.59 -10.83 2.69
CA ARG A 366 23.25 -9.99 3.70
C ARG A 366 22.21 -9.50 4.71
N PRO A 367 21.90 -10.27 5.76
CA PRO A 367 20.91 -9.90 6.77
C PRO A 367 21.23 -8.58 7.49
N ASP A 368 22.51 -8.19 7.57
CA ASP A 368 22.94 -6.89 8.11
C ASP A 368 22.45 -5.69 7.28
N LEU A 369 22.07 -5.88 6.01
CA LEU A 369 21.37 -4.86 5.23
C LEU A 369 20.00 -4.57 5.83
N LEU A 370 19.24 -5.62 6.19
CA LEU A 370 17.93 -5.47 6.82
C LEU A 370 18.07 -4.78 8.19
N GLN A 371 19.06 -5.19 8.99
CA GLN A 371 19.40 -4.49 10.25
C GLN A 371 19.74 -3.02 10.00
N SER A 372 20.57 -2.72 9.00
CA SER A 372 20.97 -1.34 8.67
C SER A 372 19.75 -0.48 8.33
N LEU A 373 18.84 -0.99 7.49
CA LEU A 373 17.61 -0.30 7.13
C LEU A 373 16.73 -0.04 8.37
N ILE A 374 16.45 -1.07 9.17
CA ILE A 374 15.62 -0.93 10.39
C ILE A 374 16.26 0.07 11.36
N SER A 375 17.55 -0.08 11.64
CA SER A 375 18.27 0.77 12.59
C SER A 375 18.31 2.22 12.13
N TYR A 376 18.56 2.46 10.84
CA TYR A 376 18.63 3.81 10.29
C TYR A 376 17.26 4.50 10.27
N TRP A 377 16.19 3.79 9.90
CA TRP A 377 14.82 4.29 10.04
C TRP A 377 14.48 4.60 11.50
N GLN A 378 14.89 3.75 12.44
CA GLN A 378 14.69 3.97 13.87
C GLN A 378 15.39 5.26 14.34
N HIS A 379 16.59 5.54 13.82
CA HIS A 379 17.35 6.76 14.12
C HIS A 379 16.80 8.03 13.49
N HIS A 380 16.04 7.90 12.39
CA HIS A 380 15.55 9.03 11.60
C HIS A 380 14.03 8.97 11.45
N PRO A 381 13.27 9.50 12.43
CA PRO A 381 11.80 9.56 12.37
C PRO A 381 11.25 10.22 11.10
N SER A 382 12.03 11.07 10.42
CA SER A 382 11.66 11.65 9.13
C SER A 382 11.40 10.62 8.02
N LEU A 383 12.10 9.49 8.03
CA LEU A 383 11.90 8.43 7.04
C LEU A 383 10.59 7.67 7.22
N SER A 384 10.01 7.72 8.43
CA SER A 384 8.68 7.17 8.73
C SER A 384 7.62 8.26 8.58
N TYR A 385 7.68 9.30 9.41
CA TYR A 385 6.62 10.30 9.54
C TYR A 385 6.58 11.30 8.38
N GLY A 386 7.72 11.53 7.71
CA GLY A 386 7.78 12.40 6.53
C GLY A 386 7.02 11.82 5.33
N PHE A 387 7.04 10.50 5.17
CA PHE A 387 6.48 9.81 4.00
C PHE A 387 5.17 9.08 4.28
N ALA A 388 4.83 8.80 5.54
CA ALA A 388 3.58 8.15 5.93
C ALA A 388 2.33 9.01 5.63
N GLY A 389 1.17 8.37 5.65
CA GLY A 389 -0.14 9.04 5.57
C GLY A 389 -0.40 9.93 6.79
N TRP A 390 -1.55 10.61 6.81
CA TRP A 390 -1.94 11.48 7.93
C TRP A 390 -2.17 10.70 9.24
N PHE A 391 -2.64 9.46 9.13
CA PHE A 391 -2.85 8.58 10.26
C PHE A 391 -1.52 7.93 10.69
N ILE A 392 -0.92 8.44 11.76
CA ILE A 392 0.33 7.94 12.36
C ILE A 392 0.10 7.48 13.81
N GLY A 393 1.12 6.88 14.42
CA GLY A 393 1.07 6.40 15.79
C GLY A 393 0.98 4.88 15.91
N PRO A 394 0.98 4.35 17.15
CA PRO A 394 1.08 2.91 17.43
C PRO A 394 -0.03 2.03 16.84
N THR A 395 -1.19 2.64 16.54
CA THR A 395 -2.35 1.97 15.98
C THR A 395 -2.60 2.34 14.51
N CYS A 396 -1.61 2.92 13.81
CA CYS A 396 -1.71 3.22 12.39
C CYS A 396 -1.47 1.98 11.50
N GLN A 397 -1.53 2.14 10.18
CA GLN A 397 -1.37 1.02 9.24
C GLN A 397 0.08 0.50 9.13
N ALA A 398 1.04 1.31 9.57
CA ALA A 398 2.48 1.05 9.49
C ALA A 398 3.22 1.74 10.66
N PRO A 399 2.95 1.37 11.94
CA PRO A 399 3.60 2.01 13.07
C PRO A 399 5.09 1.67 13.07
N ARG A 400 5.88 2.60 13.62
CA ARG A 400 7.30 2.35 13.82
C ARG A 400 7.49 1.28 14.88
N VAL A 401 8.62 0.57 14.80
CA VAL A 401 8.96 -0.48 15.76
C VAL A 401 9.03 0.06 17.20
N ASP A 402 9.39 1.33 17.40
CA ASP A 402 9.54 1.98 18.71
C ASP A 402 8.29 2.72 19.23
N GLU A 403 7.14 2.62 18.55
CA GLU A 403 5.88 3.19 19.03
C GLU A 403 5.05 2.22 19.87
N GLY A 404 5.39 0.93 19.85
CA GLY A 404 4.66 -0.11 20.56
C GLY A 404 5.12 -0.30 22.01
N ARG A 405 5.71 -1.47 22.28
CA ARG A 405 6.13 -1.87 23.62
C ARG A 405 7.50 -1.27 23.96
N PRO A 406 7.70 -0.60 25.10
CA PRO A 406 8.98 0.05 25.42
C PRO A 406 10.21 -0.87 25.40
N GLU A 407 10.04 -2.14 25.76
CA GLU A 407 11.10 -3.16 25.80
C GLU A 407 11.49 -3.71 24.42
N ILE A 408 10.70 -3.45 23.37
CA ILE A 408 10.90 -4.03 22.02
C ILE A 408 12.28 -3.72 21.44
N LEU A 409 12.82 -2.53 21.72
CA LEU A 409 14.12 -2.11 21.20
C LEU A 409 15.28 -2.87 21.85
N TYR A 410 15.12 -3.26 23.12
CA TYR A 410 16.10 -4.09 23.80
C TYR A 410 16.13 -5.51 23.20
N GLU A 411 14.95 -6.11 23.01
CA GLU A 411 14.84 -7.43 22.34
C GLU A 411 15.35 -7.39 20.90
N LEU A 412 15.10 -6.29 20.18
CA LEU A 412 15.58 -6.10 18.81
C LEU A 412 17.12 -5.97 18.74
N GLU A 413 17.74 -5.30 19.71
CA GLU A 413 19.20 -5.25 19.82
C GLU A 413 19.78 -6.66 20.05
N LEU A 414 19.18 -7.47 20.94
CA LEU A 414 19.59 -8.87 21.15
C LEU A 414 19.38 -9.73 19.90
N ALA A 415 18.33 -9.49 19.13
CA ALA A 415 18.10 -10.17 17.86
C ALA A 415 19.17 -9.78 16.82
N PHE A 416 19.55 -8.50 16.77
CA PHE A 416 20.61 -8.00 15.90
C PHE A 416 21.99 -8.57 16.25
N GLU A 417 22.30 -8.76 17.53
CA GLU A 417 23.55 -9.43 17.96
C GLU A 417 23.65 -10.88 17.43
N GLN A 418 22.51 -11.54 17.21
CA GLN A 418 22.45 -12.90 16.66
C GLN A 418 22.40 -12.94 15.14
N LEU A 419 22.24 -11.79 14.47
CA LEU A 419 22.02 -11.68 13.02
C LEU A 419 23.34 -11.84 12.24
N ARG A 420 23.84 -13.06 12.15
CA ARG A 420 25.05 -13.43 11.40
C ARG A 420 24.78 -13.66 9.91
N ALA A 421 25.80 -13.47 9.07
CA ALA A 421 25.69 -13.55 7.62
C ALA A 421 25.37 -14.96 7.08
N ASP A 422 25.66 -16.02 7.85
CA ASP A 422 25.42 -17.42 7.50
C ASP A 422 24.08 -17.97 8.02
N LEU A 423 23.19 -17.13 8.55
CA LEU A 423 21.84 -17.57 8.92
C LEU A 423 21.03 -17.99 7.68
N ASN A 424 20.29 -19.08 7.83
CA ASN A 424 19.27 -19.41 6.85
C ASN A 424 18.08 -18.44 6.96
N PRO A 425 17.29 -18.26 5.88
CA PRO A 425 16.16 -17.33 5.88
C PRO A 425 15.10 -17.58 6.97
N ALA A 426 14.85 -18.83 7.34
CA ALA A 426 13.90 -19.18 8.40
C ALA A 426 14.36 -18.69 9.79
N ALA A 427 15.67 -18.71 10.06
CA ALA A 427 16.23 -18.17 11.30
C ALA A 427 16.11 -16.64 11.36
N ILE A 428 16.24 -15.94 10.23
CA ILE A 428 16.03 -14.47 10.16
C ILE A 428 14.59 -14.14 10.52
N ASP A 429 13.62 -14.85 9.93
CA ASP A 429 12.19 -14.70 10.24
C ASP A 429 11.88 -15.01 11.72
N ALA A 430 12.46 -16.09 12.27
CA ALA A 430 12.28 -16.43 13.67
C ALA A 430 12.84 -15.36 14.64
N LEU A 431 13.95 -14.70 14.28
CA LEU A 431 14.56 -13.65 15.09
C LEU A 431 13.78 -12.32 15.03
N LEU A 432 13.29 -11.94 13.85
CA LEU A 432 12.77 -10.57 13.62
C LEU A 432 11.25 -10.51 13.46
N GLY A 433 10.61 -11.55 12.93
CA GLY A 433 9.21 -11.50 12.50
C GLY A 433 8.23 -11.14 13.62
N HIS A 434 8.48 -11.58 14.86
CA HIS A 434 7.64 -11.23 16.01
C HIS A 434 7.97 -9.88 16.65
N LEU A 435 9.16 -9.33 16.36
CA LEU A 435 9.59 -8.02 16.84
C LEU A 435 9.12 -6.90 15.90
N LEU A 436 8.96 -7.21 14.61
CA LEU A 436 8.41 -6.31 13.59
C LEU A 436 6.92 -6.59 13.40
N ALA A 437 6.13 -6.15 14.37
CA ALA A 437 4.67 -6.24 14.36
C ALA A 437 4.06 -5.03 15.06
N ASP A 438 2.78 -4.77 14.80
CA ASP A 438 2.06 -3.74 15.55
C ASP A 438 1.78 -4.16 17.01
N VAL A 439 1.15 -3.26 17.79
CA VAL A 439 0.79 -3.51 19.20
C VAL A 439 -0.15 -4.69 19.42
N SER A 440 -0.85 -5.17 18.39
CA SER A 440 -1.71 -6.36 18.43
C SER A 440 -1.00 -7.64 17.98
N GLY A 441 0.25 -7.55 17.56
CA GLY A 441 1.03 -8.67 17.02
C GLY A 441 0.78 -8.94 15.53
N ASN A 442 0.18 -7.99 14.80
CA ASN A 442 -0.02 -8.12 13.36
C ASN A 442 1.24 -7.70 12.58
N THR A 443 1.91 -8.68 11.96
CA THR A 443 3.11 -8.49 11.14
C THR A 443 2.83 -7.74 9.85
N HIS A 444 1.64 -7.92 9.28
CA HIS A 444 1.21 -7.24 8.06
C HIS A 444 1.12 -5.72 8.24
N ARG A 445 0.99 -5.26 9.49
CA ARG A 445 0.92 -3.83 9.80
C ARG A 445 2.27 -3.23 10.15
N ALA A 446 3.37 -3.98 10.16
CA ALA A 446 4.67 -3.41 10.50
C ALA A 446 5.18 -2.44 9.42
N GLU A 447 5.88 -1.37 9.82
CA GLU A 447 6.57 -0.49 8.86
C GLU A 447 7.53 -1.27 7.93
N PHE A 448 8.25 -2.24 8.51
CA PHE A 448 9.08 -3.22 7.82
C PHE A 448 8.36 -4.58 7.84
N CYS A 449 7.59 -4.86 6.79
CA CYS A 449 6.78 -6.07 6.72
C CYS A 449 7.57 -7.24 6.12
N LEU A 450 7.72 -8.30 6.90
CA LEU A 450 8.47 -9.50 6.52
C LEU A 450 7.59 -10.61 5.91
N ASP A 451 6.29 -10.38 5.76
CA ASP A 451 5.33 -11.37 5.26
C ASP A 451 5.70 -11.89 3.86
N LYS A 452 6.45 -11.13 3.06
CA LYS A 452 6.92 -11.54 1.73
C LYS A 452 8.42 -11.89 1.71
N LEU A 453 9.11 -11.82 2.85
CA LEU A 453 10.55 -12.05 2.92
C LEU A 453 10.82 -13.55 3.01
N TRP A 454 10.48 -14.15 4.15
CA TRP A 454 10.58 -15.60 4.36
C TRP A 454 9.71 -16.05 5.54
N PRO A 455 8.38 -15.85 5.52
CA PRO A 455 7.54 -16.32 6.62
C PRO A 455 7.61 -17.85 6.73
N SER A 456 8.12 -18.36 7.85
CA SER A 456 8.27 -19.80 8.07
C SER A 456 6.91 -20.51 8.16
N ARG A 457 5.85 -19.77 8.52
CA ARG A 457 4.47 -20.26 8.65
C ARG A 457 3.72 -20.36 7.33
N ILE A 458 4.17 -19.67 6.29
CA ILE A 458 3.45 -19.56 5.01
C ILE A 458 4.46 -19.79 3.86
N PRO A 459 4.80 -21.06 3.55
CA PRO A 459 5.81 -21.37 2.53
C PRO A 459 5.55 -20.72 1.16
N THR A 460 4.29 -20.53 0.79
CA THR A 460 3.88 -19.89 -0.48
C THR A 460 4.24 -18.41 -0.57
N GLN A 461 4.65 -17.77 0.53
CA GLN A 461 5.04 -16.35 0.61
C GLN A 461 6.55 -16.14 0.84
N GLN A 462 7.37 -17.19 0.73
CA GLN A 462 8.84 -17.12 0.86
C GLN A 462 9.51 -16.50 -0.38
N TRP A 463 9.26 -15.22 -0.62
CA TRP A 463 9.61 -14.57 -1.88
C TRP A 463 10.95 -13.85 -1.88
N GLY A 464 11.58 -13.68 -0.71
CA GLY A 464 12.79 -12.89 -0.54
C GLY A 464 12.56 -11.39 -0.74
N VAL A 465 11.34 -10.90 -0.50
CA VAL A 465 10.94 -9.51 -0.70
C VAL A 465 10.56 -8.85 0.63
N LEU A 466 11.19 -7.73 0.95
CA LEU A 466 10.75 -6.85 2.04
C LEU A 466 9.75 -5.83 1.50
N GLU A 467 8.75 -5.51 2.30
CA GLU A 467 7.78 -4.47 2.01
C GLU A 467 7.90 -3.32 3.02
N LEU A 468 8.13 -2.11 2.51
CA LEU A 468 8.13 -0.87 3.28
C LEU A 468 6.74 -0.24 3.18
N ARG A 469 6.05 -0.13 4.32
CA ARG A 469 4.63 0.22 4.35
C ARG A 469 4.33 1.67 4.71
N ALA A 470 5.26 2.37 5.36
CA ALA A 470 5.09 3.75 5.79
C ALA A 470 5.28 4.78 4.64
N PHE A 471 4.70 4.51 3.48
CA PHE A 471 4.69 5.41 2.32
C PHE A 471 3.25 5.68 1.88
N ALA A 472 2.82 6.92 2.00
CA ALA A 472 1.58 7.41 1.40
C ALA A 472 1.72 7.50 -0.12
N MET A 473 0.59 7.47 -0.82
CA MET A 473 0.57 7.63 -2.27
C MET A 473 1.08 9.01 -2.71
N PRO A 474 2.17 9.09 -3.50
CA PRO A 474 2.68 10.37 -3.99
C PRO A 474 1.79 10.93 -5.11
N PRO A 475 1.67 12.26 -5.21
CA PRO A 475 0.75 12.91 -6.15
C PRO A 475 1.11 12.67 -7.61
N ASP A 476 2.40 12.49 -7.92
CA ASP A 476 2.89 12.27 -9.27
C ASP A 476 4.06 11.28 -9.34
N ALA A 477 4.37 10.86 -10.57
CA ALA A 477 5.43 9.91 -10.86
C ALA A 477 6.83 10.42 -10.48
N ALA A 478 7.09 11.73 -10.55
CA ALA A 478 8.41 12.27 -10.24
C ALA A 478 8.70 12.18 -8.74
N GLU A 479 7.71 12.50 -7.90
CA GLU A 479 7.82 12.33 -6.45
C GLU A 479 7.93 10.85 -6.07
N ARG A 480 7.14 9.96 -6.69
CA ARG A 480 7.29 8.51 -6.48
C ARG A 480 8.69 8.02 -6.83
N LEU A 481 9.26 8.48 -7.95
CA LEU A 481 10.61 8.10 -8.37
C LEU A 481 11.69 8.65 -7.43
N LEU A 482 11.48 9.82 -6.84
CA LEU A 482 12.37 10.35 -5.79
C LEU A 482 12.38 9.47 -4.54
N GLN A 483 11.21 9.01 -4.08
CA GLN A 483 11.10 8.09 -2.94
C GLN A 483 11.78 6.75 -3.23
N LEU A 484 11.54 6.18 -4.43
CA LEU A 484 12.18 4.94 -4.86
C LEU A 484 13.70 5.09 -4.96
N LEU A 485 14.19 6.21 -5.49
CA LEU A 485 15.62 6.52 -5.58
C LEU A 485 16.27 6.67 -4.21
N LEU A 486 15.60 7.32 -3.26
CA LEU A 486 16.05 7.44 -1.86
C LEU A 486 16.30 6.06 -1.25
N VAL A 487 15.31 5.16 -1.33
CA VAL A 487 15.43 3.79 -0.82
C VAL A 487 16.54 3.02 -1.56
N ARG A 488 16.61 3.13 -2.89
CA ARG A 488 17.63 2.48 -3.72
C ARG A 488 19.05 2.93 -3.34
N ALA A 489 19.24 4.22 -3.07
CA ALA A 489 20.52 4.79 -2.63
C ALA A 489 20.92 4.32 -1.22
N LEU A 490 19.96 4.21 -0.29
CA LEU A 490 20.20 3.68 1.05
C LEU A 490 20.64 2.21 0.98
N VAL A 491 20.00 1.39 0.14
CA VAL A 491 20.45 0.00 -0.10
C VAL A 491 21.86 -0.04 -0.67
N ALA A 492 22.15 0.79 -1.68
CA ALA A 492 23.49 0.85 -2.29
C ALA A 492 24.57 1.30 -1.29
N TRP A 493 24.24 2.22 -0.39
CA TRP A 493 25.14 2.67 0.67
C TRP A 493 25.37 1.57 1.70
N PHE A 494 24.31 1.04 2.31
CA PHE A 494 24.41 0.05 3.38
C PHE A 494 25.01 -1.27 2.93
N TRP A 495 24.85 -1.64 1.66
CA TRP A 495 25.56 -2.78 1.09
C TRP A 495 27.09 -2.61 1.13
N ARG A 496 27.58 -1.41 0.81
CA ARG A 496 29.01 -1.09 0.81
C ARG A 496 29.55 -0.87 2.22
N SER A 497 28.76 -0.21 3.07
CA SER A 497 29.12 0.15 4.44
C SER A 497 27.87 0.03 5.32
N PRO A 498 27.68 -1.11 6.00
CA PRO A 498 26.53 -1.31 6.88
C PRO A 498 26.43 -0.22 7.93
N PHE A 499 25.19 0.17 8.26
CA PHE A 499 24.94 1.13 9.32
C PHE A 499 24.90 0.40 10.67
N GLN A 500 25.84 0.75 11.55
CA GLN A 500 25.98 0.13 12.88
C GLN A 500 25.93 1.23 13.95
N ALA A 501 24.83 1.26 14.69
CA ALA A 501 24.66 2.13 15.86
C ALA A 501 23.64 1.51 16.83
N PRO A 502 23.81 1.69 18.15
CA PRO A 502 22.79 1.30 19.14
C PRO A 502 21.47 2.04 18.89
N LEU A 503 20.32 1.39 19.15
CA LEU A 503 19.01 1.99 18.88
C LEU A 503 18.72 3.15 19.86
N ARG A 504 18.14 4.23 19.36
CA ARG A 504 17.86 5.44 20.16
C ARG A 504 16.61 5.26 21.00
N ARG A 505 16.68 5.55 22.29
CA ARG A 505 15.52 5.52 23.20
C ARG A 505 14.79 6.87 23.18
N TRP A 506 14.06 7.14 22.11
CA TRP A 506 13.34 8.41 21.91
C TRP A 506 12.29 8.69 22.99
N GLY A 507 11.59 7.65 23.46
CA GLY A 507 10.51 7.83 24.43
C GLY A 507 9.47 8.83 23.94
N THR A 508 9.09 9.79 24.78
CA THR A 508 8.08 10.81 24.42
C THR A 508 8.58 11.84 23.40
N GLU A 509 9.90 11.96 23.17
CA GLU A 509 10.46 12.89 22.17
C GLU A 509 9.92 12.59 20.76
N LEU A 510 9.63 11.31 20.47
CA LEU A 510 9.06 10.86 19.20
C LEU A 510 7.72 11.56 18.89
N HIS A 511 6.84 11.66 19.90
CA HIS A 511 5.51 12.26 19.78
C HIS A 511 5.45 13.73 20.23
N ASP A 512 6.55 14.29 20.72
CA ASP A 512 6.68 15.71 21.05
C ASP A 512 7.32 16.48 19.89
N ARG A 513 8.60 16.18 19.63
CA ARG A 513 9.46 16.90 18.69
C ARG A 513 9.24 16.49 17.24
N PHE A 514 9.28 15.19 16.97
CA PHE A 514 9.26 14.64 15.59
C PHE A 514 7.88 14.61 14.93
N LEU A 515 6.88 15.26 15.52
CA LEU A 515 5.60 15.50 14.86
C LEU A 515 5.48 16.92 14.28
N SER A 516 6.52 17.74 14.45
CA SER A 516 6.61 19.07 13.86
C SER A 516 7.24 19.05 12.45
N PRO A 517 6.77 19.90 11.53
CA PRO A 517 7.38 20.09 10.22
C PRO A 517 8.89 20.40 10.30
N ALA A 518 9.29 21.29 11.19
CA ALA A 518 10.67 21.71 11.31
C ALA A 518 11.61 20.60 11.78
N ALA A 519 11.21 19.81 12.80
CA ALA A 519 12.04 18.70 13.27
C ALA A 519 12.19 17.61 12.20
N ILE A 520 11.09 17.27 11.51
CA ILE A 520 11.12 16.28 10.44
C ILE A 520 11.98 16.73 9.27
N GLN A 521 11.86 17.99 8.84
CA GLN A 521 12.71 18.52 7.76
C GLN A 521 14.18 18.58 8.17
N ALA A 522 14.50 18.96 9.41
CA ALA A 522 15.87 18.99 9.91
C ALA A 522 16.48 17.58 10.00
N ASP A 523 15.73 16.60 10.50
CA ASP A 523 16.15 15.20 10.53
C ASP A 523 16.35 14.64 9.11
N PHE A 524 15.45 14.93 8.18
CA PHE A 524 15.59 14.50 6.80
C PHE A 524 16.80 15.15 6.10
N GLN A 525 17.10 16.41 6.40
CA GLN A 525 18.33 17.05 5.92
C GLN A 525 19.59 16.33 6.41
N SER A 526 19.59 15.77 7.63
CA SER A 526 20.66 14.88 8.09
C SER A 526 20.78 13.66 7.18
N VAL A 527 19.66 12.99 6.87
CA VAL A 527 19.66 11.82 5.98
C VAL A 527 20.24 12.14 4.61
N LEU A 528 19.86 13.27 4.01
CA LEU A 528 20.42 13.69 2.73
C LEU A 528 21.91 14.02 2.86
N ALA A 529 22.34 14.64 3.96
CA ALA A 529 23.76 14.92 4.21
C ALA A 529 24.59 13.64 4.37
N ASP A 530 24.03 12.60 5.00
CA ASP A 530 24.65 11.28 5.13
C ASP A 530 24.79 10.60 3.76
N LEU A 531 23.73 10.58 2.94
CA LEU A 531 23.78 10.06 1.57
C LEU A 531 24.77 10.83 0.68
N ASN A 532 24.82 12.15 0.83
CA ASN A 532 25.78 12.99 0.12
C ASN A 532 27.22 12.63 0.51
N ARG A 533 27.49 12.38 1.80
CA ARG A 533 28.78 11.88 2.30
C ARG A 533 29.10 10.48 1.77
N ALA A 534 28.09 9.62 1.60
CA ALA A 534 28.24 8.29 0.99
C ALA A 534 28.49 8.32 -0.53
N GLY A 535 28.39 9.50 -1.17
CA GLY A 535 28.62 9.71 -2.60
C GLY A 535 27.35 9.75 -3.45
N PHE A 536 26.16 9.66 -2.84
CA PHE A 536 24.88 9.76 -3.51
C PHE A 536 24.30 11.16 -3.31
N VAL A 537 24.66 12.09 -4.20
CA VAL A 537 24.39 13.53 -4.01
C VAL A 537 22.93 13.89 -4.33
N PHE A 538 22.09 13.98 -3.30
CA PHE A 538 20.73 14.51 -3.35
C PHE A 538 20.70 16.02 -3.10
N ASN A 539 19.86 16.72 -3.88
CA ASN A 539 19.54 18.12 -3.62
C ASN A 539 18.27 18.21 -2.75
N PRO A 540 18.32 18.87 -1.56
CA PRO A 540 17.14 19.05 -0.71
C PRO A 540 15.95 19.70 -1.43
N ALA A 541 16.19 20.56 -2.42
CA ALA A 541 15.13 21.21 -3.19
C ALA A 541 14.23 20.24 -3.97
N TRP A 542 14.68 19.01 -4.22
CA TRP A 542 13.86 17.98 -4.89
C TRP A 542 12.69 17.51 -4.03
N PHE A 543 12.81 17.58 -2.70
CA PHE A 543 11.76 17.16 -1.75
C PHE A 543 10.90 18.32 -1.24
N ALA A 544 11.09 19.53 -1.77
CA ALA A 544 10.36 20.70 -1.30
C ALA A 544 8.84 20.59 -1.52
N SER A 545 8.41 20.03 -2.66
CA SER A 545 6.98 19.79 -2.94
C SER A 545 6.41 18.75 -1.98
N HIS A 546 7.07 17.60 -1.87
CA HIS A 546 6.71 16.53 -0.93
C HIS A 546 6.44 17.06 0.49
N PHE A 547 7.37 17.85 1.05
CA PHE A 547 7.18 18.41 2.39
C PHE A 547 6.21 19.60 2.46
N ALA A 548 5.92 20.26 1.34
CA ALA A 548 4.85 21.24 1.27
C ALA A 548 3.48 20.55 1.34
N ASP A 549 3.33 19.41 0.66
CA ASP A 549 2.10 18.61 0.65
C ASP A 549 1.92 17.83 1.95
N ARG A 550 3.00 17.30 2.54
CA ARG A 550 2.97 16.64 3.85
C ARG A 550 2.61 17.58 4.99
N PHE A 551 3.12 18.82 4.92
CA PHE A 551 2.93 19.86 5.94
C PHE A 551 2.32 21.12 5.31
N PRO A 552 1.04 21.04 4.87
CA PRO A 552 0.40 22.12 4.14
C PRO A 552 0.35 23.41 4.96
N THR A 553 0.52 24.54 4.28
CA THR A 553 0.34 25.85 4.89
C THR A 553 -1.14 26.10 5.08
N LEU A 554 -1.53 26.35 6.33
CA LEU A 554 -2.91 26.64 6.73
C LEU A 554 -3.26 28.11 6.52
N GLY A 555 -2.26 28.98 6.61
CA GLY A 555 -2.38 30.40 6.29
C GLY A 555 -1.11 31.17 6.64
N CYS A 556 -0.95 32.35 6.05
CA CYS A 556 0.16 33.24 6.34
C CYS A 556 -0.28 34.71 6.24
N CYS A 557 0.35 35.58 7.03
CA CYS A 557 0.13 37.02 6.96
C CYS A 557 1.40 37.80 7.32
N SER A 558 1.55 38.97 6.70
CA SER A 558 2.45 40.01 7.20
C SER A 558 1.74 40.76 8.33
N ILE A 559 2.39 40.89 9.48
CA ILE A 559 1.77 41.43 10.70
C ILE A 559 2.28 42.85 10.98
N ALA A 560 3.57 43.10 10.72
CA ALA A 560 4.20 44.42 10.72
C ALA A 560 5.15 44.52 9.51
N SER A 561 5.83 45.65 9.32
CA SER A 561 6.71 45.89 8.16
C SER A 561 7.80 44.83 7.93
N ASP A 562 8.19 44.14 9.00
CA ASP A 562 9.35 43.26 9.07
C ASP A 562 9.05 41.94 9.82
N TRP A 563 7.77 41.68 10.13
CA TRP A 563 7.31 40.47 10.79
C TRP A 563 6.27 39.74 9.96
N SER A 564 6.43 38.43 9.82
CA SER A 564 5.42 37.55 9.21
C SER A 564 5.15 36.33 10.06
N LEU A 565 3.91 35.86 10.01
CA LEU A 565 3.46 34.64 10.65
C LEU A 565 2.94 33.66 9.59
N GLU A 566 3.27 32.39 9.79
CA GLU A 566 2.77 31.27 9.00
C GLU A 566 2.30 30.16 9.94
N LEU A 567 1.13 29.61 9.64
CA LEU A 567 0.62 28.40 10.27
C LEU A 567 0.79 27.22 9.31
N ARG A 568 1.37 26.14 9.79
CA ARG A 568 1.46 24.86 9.07
C ARG A 568 0.80 23.75 9.87
N HIS A 569 0.19 22.82 9.16
CA HIS A 569 -0.27 21.57 9.75
C HIS A 569 0.93 20.79 10.32
N SER A 570 0.77 20.25 11.52
CA SER A 570 1.72 19.33 12.15
C SER A 570 1.06 17.98 12.34
N LEU A 571 1.86 16.92 12.50
CA LEU A 571 1.31 15.58 12.67
C LEU A 571 0.70 15.42 14.06
N GLU A 572 -0.36 14.63 14.14
CA GLU A 572 -0.97 14.23 15.40
C GLU A 572 -1.33 12.75 15.32
N PRO A 573 -0.93 11.91 16.29
CA PRO A 573 -1.34 10.51 16.31
C PRO A 573 -2.81 10.45 16.70
N TRP A 574 -3.61 9.74 15.90
CA TRP A 574 -5.00 9.45 16.24
C TRP A 574 -5.08 8.00 16.76
N PRO A 575 -5.27 7.77 18.06
CA PRO A 575 -5.31 6.41 18.56
C PRO A 575 -6.63 5.73 18.17
N VAL A 576 -6.55 4.43 17.89
CA VAL A 576 -7.73 3.57 17.87
C VAL A 576 -8.24 3.44 19.31
N LEU A 577 -9.54 3.66 19.48
CA LEU A 577 -10.22 3.61 20.77
C LEU A 577 -10.55 2.19 21.20
N ALA A 578 -10.90 2.06 22.48
CA ALA A 578 -11.45 0.83 23.02
C ALA A 578 -12.71 0.39 22.25
N GLU A 579 -12.99 -0.90 22.32
CA GLU A 579 -14.15 -1.50 21.66
C GLU A 579 -15.46 -0.89 22.14
N ASP A 580 -16.30 -0.50 21.19
CA ASP A 580 -17.69 -0.12 21.42
C ASP A 580 -18.59 -1.25 20.91
N VAL A 581 -19.37 -1.83 21.82
CA VAL A 581 -20.24 -2.97 21.54
C VAL A 581 -21.65 -2.46 21.33
N ASN A 582 -22.07 -2.43 20.07
CA ASN A 582 -23.43 -2.06 19.67
C ASN A 582 -24.22 -3.31 19.27
N GLN A 583 -25.55 -3.20 19.20
CA GLN A 583 -26.43 -4.35 18.83
C GLN A 583 -26.09 -4.98 17.46
N GLY A 584 -25.33 -4.27 16.60
CA GLY A 584 -24.86 -4.74 15.30
C GLY A 584 -23.41 -5.26 15.24
N GLY A 585 -22.70 -5.34 16.38
CA GLY A 585 -21.33 -5.85 16.46
C GLY A 585 -20.37 -4.97 17.27
N THR A 586 -19.10 -5.39 17.31
CA THR A 586 -18.01 -4.67 17.97
C THR A 586 -17.30 -3.77 16.96
N SER A 587 -17.20 -2.48 17.27
CA SER A 587 -16.47 -1.51 16.45
C SER A 587 -15.37 -0.82 17.25
N ARG A 588 -14.32 -0.32 16.56
CA ARG A 588 -13.29 0.50 17.18
C ARG A 588 -13.19 1.82 16.41
N GLY A 589 -13.52 2.92 17.08
CA GLY A 589 -13.39 4.26 16.51
C GLY A 589 -11.93 4.73 16.49
N VAL A 590 -11.64 5.77 15.71
CA VAL A 590 -10.37 6.50 15.74
C VAL A 590 -10.61 7.86 16.38
N ASP A 591 -9.78 8.24 17.35
CA ASP A 591 -9.89 9.55 17.99
C ASP A 591 -9.19 10.66 17.19
N ALA A 592 -9.94 11.29 16.28
CA ALA A 592 -9.52 12.46 15.51
C ALA A 592 -9.96 13.80 16.16
N SER A 593 -10.06 13.84 17.49
CA SER A 593 -10.51 15.03 18.22
C SER A 593 -9.42 16.09 18.44
N LEU A 594 -8.16 15.68 18.37
CA LEU A 594 -6.99 16.52 18.55
C LEU A 594 -6.35 16.92 17.23
N GLU A 595 -5.81 18.12 17.21
CA GLU A 595 -4.94 18.60 16.14
C GLU A 595 -3.68 19.24 16.71
N ARG A 596 -2.69 19.35 15.83
CA ARG A 596 -1.42 20.01 16.09
C ARG A 596 -1.07 20.93 14.94
N LEU A 597 -0.50 22.08 15.27
CA LEU A 597 0.02 23.03 14.30
C LEU A 597 1.40 23.54 14.66
N GLN A 598 2.11 24.02 13.66
CA GLN A 598 3.34 24.77 13.80
C GLN A 598 3.05 26.24 13.50
N ILE A 599 3.39 27.11 14.45
CA ILE A 599 3.46 28.56 14.26
C ILE A 599 4.90 28.89 13.90
N ARG A 600 5.14 29.40 12.69
CA ARG A 600 6.43 29.96 12.30
C ARG A 600 6.33 31.48 12.27
N VAL A 601 7.17 32.13 13.05
CA VAL A 601 7.30 33.59 13.06
C VAL A 601 8.66 33.96 12.50
N GLN A 602 8.67 34.85 11.51
CA GLN A 602 9.86 35.44 10.93
C GLN A 602 9.91 36.90 11.37
N GLY A 603 11.07 37.37 11.84
CA GLY A 603 11.29 38.75 12.29
C GLY A 603 12.78 39.08 12.38
N PRO A 604 13.16 40.32 12.73
CA PRO A 604 14.57 40.71 12.80
C PRO A 604 15.32 39.97 13.89
N ALA A 605 16.53 39.50 13.56
CA ALA A 605 17.33 38.63 14.43
C ALA A 605 17.67 39.24 15.81
N ASP A 606 17.89 40.55 15.87
CA ASP A 606 18.17 41.30 17.09
C ASP A 606 16.93 41.49 17.99
N ARG A 607 15.73 41.40 17.39
CA ARG A 607 14.43 41.66 18.04
C ARG A 607 13.64 40.39 18.37
N LEU A 608 14.04 39.25 17.79
CA LEU A 608 13.42 37.96 18.02
C LEU A 608 13.44 37.54 19.50
N ARG A 609 14.45 37.94 20.27
CA ARG A 609 14.55 37.62 21.71
C ARG A 609 13.45 38.25 22.56
N SER A 610 12.85 39.35 22.11
CA SER A 610 11.71 40.00 22.76
C SER A 610 10.36 39.47 22.28
N LEU A 611 10.34 38.52 21.34
CA LEU A 611 9.11 37.93 20.82
C LEU A 611 8.34 37.18 21.91
N ARG A 612 7.06 37.49 22.01
CA ARG A 612 6.08 36.71 22.76
C ARG A 612 4.97 36.26 21.83
N ILE A 613 4.59 34.99 21.95
CA ILE A 613 3.47 34.40 21.22
C ILE A 613 2.38 34.11 22.24
N ILE A 614 1.21 34.71 22.04
CA ILE A 614 0.02 34.46 22.85
C ILE A 614 -0.94 33.62 22.01
N CYS A 615 -1.40 32.50 22.55
CA CYS A 615 -2.39 31.63 21.92
C CYS A 615 -3.55 31.38 22.90
N ASN A 616 -4.77 31.73 22.51
CA ASN A 616 -6.00 31.61 23.31
C ASN A 616 -5.85 32.14 24.74
N GLY A 617 -5.17 33.27 24.88
CA GLY A 617 -4.91 33.94 26.15
C GLY A 617 -3.78 33.38 27.01
N TRP A 618 -2.95 32.51 26.45
CA TRP A 618 -1.76 31.97 27.13
C TRP A 618 -0.49 32.35 26.40
N GLN A 619 0.52 32.82 27.12
CA GLN A 619 1.86 32.94 26.57
C GLN A 619 2.45 31.53 26.41
N ILE A 620 2.77 31.16 25.17
CA ILE A 620 3.36 29.87 24.83
C ILE A 620 4.86 29.98 24.59
N ALA A 621 5.56 28.88 24.82
CA ALA A 621 6.98 28.77 24.52
C ALA A 621 7.22 28.60 23.01
N TRP A 622 8.40 29.03 22.56
CA TRP A 622 8.87 28.86 21.19
C TRP A 622 10.38 28.59 21.19
N GLN A 623 10.87 27.97 20.12
CA GLN A 623 12.28 27.66 19.90
C GLN A 623 12.83 28.44 18.70
N PRO A 624 14.09 28.89 18.73
CA PRO A 624 14.72 29.50 17.57
C PRO A 624 14.96 28.47 16.47
N ALA A 625 14.68 28.84 15.22
CA ALA A 625 14.85 28.01 14.04
C ALA A 625 15.72 28.73 12.99
N GLY A 626 16.89 29.18 13.40
CA GLY A 626 17.72 30.12 12.66
C GLY A 626 17.96 31.39 13.47
N LEU A 627 18.48 32.43 12.81
CA LEU A 627 18.78 33.71 13.47
C LEU A 627 17.55 34.61 13.58
N ASP A 628 16.60 34.47 12.67
CA ASP A 628 15.49 35.38 12.38
C ASP A 628 14.13 34.67 12.37
N GLN A 629 14.10 33.41 12.83
CA GLN A 629 12.90 32.58 12.87
C GLN A 629 12.67 31.97 14.25
N ALA A 630 11.41 31.98 14.68
CA ALA A 630 10.91 31.31 15.87
C ALA A 630 9.82 30.32 15.49
N ILE A 631 9.81 29.16 16.16
CA ILE A 631 8.86 28.09 15.95
C ILE A 631 8.19 27.73 17.27
N ALA A 632 6.87 27.71 17.28
CA ALA A 632 6.07 27.16 18.38
C ALA A 632 5.18 26.04 17.85
N ILE A 633 5.03 24.97 18.65
CA ILE A 633 4.12 23.87 18.36
C ILE A 633 2.94 23.96 19.32
N VAL A 634 1.72 23.95 18.78
CA VAL A 634 0.50 24.01 19.58
C VAL A 634 -0.32 22.75 19.33
N ARG A 635 -0.73 22.10 20.41
CA ARG A 635 -1.65 20.96 20.40
C ARG A 635 -2.93 21.37 21.12
N PHE A 636 -4.08 21.04 20.53
CA PHE A 636 -5.36 21.53 21.03
C PHE A 636 -6.51 20.58 20.68
N GLN A 637 -7.60 20.69 21.44
CA GLN A 637 -8.87 20.05 21.15
C GLN A 637 -9.53 20.78 19.98
N ALA A 638 -9.52 20.17 18.80
CA ALA A 638 -10.14 20.74 17.60
C ALA A 638 -11.63 20.40 17.51
N ARG A 639 -12.04 19.23 18.02
CA ARG A 639 -13.40 18.69 17.87
C ARG A 639 -13.87 18.02 19.15
N GLN A 640 -15.17 17.97 19.37
CA GLN A 640 -15.80 17.24 20.47
C GLN A 640 -16.96 16.41 19.90
N ARG A 641 -16.82 15.08 19.88
CA ARG A 641 -17.82 14.15 19.33
C ARG A 641 -18.12 13.02 20.32
N PRO A 642 -19.36 12.49 20.35
CA PRO A 642 -19.64 11.23 21.06
C PRO A 642 -18.66 10.14 20.62
N GLY A 643 -18.11 9.39 21.58
CA GLY A 643 -17.17 8.29 21.28
C GLY A 643 -15.73 8.72 20.94
N THR A 644 -15.29 9.92 21.35
CA THR A 644 -13.85 10.31 21.38
C THR A 644 -13.29 10.15 22.81
N LEU A 645 -11.96 10.21 23.03
CA LEU A 645 -11.37 9.97 24.37
C LEU A 645 -12.07 10.79 25.49
N PRO A 646 -12.11 10.27 26.73
CA PRO A 646 -12.92 10.79 27.85
C PRO A 646 -12.55 12.18 28.38
N LEU A 647 -11.70 12.93 27.71
CA LEU A 647 -11.57 14.38 27.92
C LEU A 647 -12.79 15.15 27.37
N ALA A 648 -13.96 14.52 27.25
CA ALA A 648 -15.23 15.09 26.82
C ALA A 648 -15.70 16.32 27.64
N THR A 649 -15.01 16.70 28.71
CA THR A 649 -15.27 17.96 29.44
C THR A 649 -14.39 19.12 28.98
N ILE A 650 -13.37 18.87 28.14
CA ILE A 650 -12.52 19.90 27.55
C ILE A 650 -13.24 20.40 26.30
N ALA A 651 -13.81 21.60 26.38
CA ALA A 651 -14.39 22.26 25.20
C ALA A 651 -13.30 22.49 24.15
N PRO A 652 -13.62 22.38 22.84
CA PRO A 652 -12.69 22.72 21.78
C PRO A 652 -12.04 24.09 21.99
N GLN A 653 -10.71 24.18 21.84
CA GLN A 653 -9.99 25.46 21.93
C GLN A 653 -9.94 26.14 20.56
N ILE A 654 -11.10 26.22 19.91
CA ILE A 654 -11.26 26.87 18.60
C ILE A 654 -12.20 28.08 18.72
N PRO A 655 -11.98 29.16 17.95
CA PRO A 655 -10.81 29.35 17.11
C PRO A 655 -9.50 29.44 17.88
N LEU A 656 -8.40 29.23 17.17
CA LEU A 656 -7.07 29.51 17.66
C LEU A 656 -6.73 30.97 17.36
N GLU A 657 -6.77 31.80 18.39
CA GLU A 657 -6.39 33.20 18.35
C GLU A 657 -4.91 33.32 18.73
N ILE A 658 -4.09 33.76 17.78
CA ILE A 658 -2.66 33.91 17.95
C ILE A 658 -2.31 35.40 17.83
N GLN A 659 -1.65 35.95 18.84
CA GLN A 659 -1.19 37.34 18.89
C GLN A 659 0.31 37.40 19.17
N LEU A 660 1.02 38.21 18.40
CA LEU A 660 2.46 38.41 18.52
C LEU A 660 2.77 39.76 19.19
N PHE A 661 3.77 39.75 20.06
CA PHE A 661 4.28 40.97 20.69
C PHE A 661 5.79 41.03 20.62
N GLU A 662 6.32 42.24 20.41
CA GLU A 662 7.71 42.58 20.68
C GLU A 662 7.78 43.29 22.03
N GLY A 663 8.22 42.58 23.08
CA GLY A 663 8.18 43.10 24.43
C GLY A 663 6.72 43.30 24.89
N GLN A 664 6.25 44.55 24.87
CA GLN A 664 4.85 44.94 25.12
C GLN A 664 4.18 45.62 23.91
N GLN A 665 4.89 45.74 22.79
CA GLN A 665 4.31 46.29 21.57
C GLN A 665 3.53 45.19 20.85
N GLY A 666 2.23 45.38 20.65
CA GLY A 666 1.42 44.49 19.83
C GLY A 666 1.85 44.58 18.36
N LEU A 667 2.16 43.45 17.76
CA LEU A 667 2.49 43.36 16.34
C LEU A 667 1.22 43.05 15.53
N GLY A 668 0.33 42.20 16.07
CA GLY A 668 -0.84 41.65 15.39
C GLY A 668 -0.77 40.12 15.35
N GLY A 669 -1.60 39.48 14.53
CA GLY A 669 -1.78 38.05 14.66
C GLY A 669 -2.67 37.39 13.60
N CYS A 670 -3.25 36.25 13.96
CA CYS A 670 -4.22 35.55 13.14
C CYS A 670 -5.19 34.73 13.98
N CYS A 671 -6.32 34.42 13.37
CA CYS A 671 -7.34 33.50 13.86
C CYS A 671 -7.41 32.29 12.91
N TYR A 672 -7.49 31.08 13.46
CA TYR A 672 -7.58 29.84 12.67
C TYR A 672 -8.69 28.90 13.16
N TRP A 673 -9.39 28.29 12.20
CA TRP A 673 -10.41 27.26 12.43
C TRP A 673 -10.02 25.97 11.69
N PRO A 674 -10.00 24.80 12.36
CA PRO A 674 -9.83 23.51 11.70
C PRO A 674 -10.95 23.16 10.71
N GLU A 675 -12.18 23.57 11.05
CA GLU A 675 -13.43 23.35 10.31
C GLU A 675 -14.03 24.69 9.85
N ALA A 676 -15.32 24.72 9.49
CA ALA A 676 -15.99 25.93 9.04
C ALA A 676 -16.00 27.04 10.14
N PRO A 677 -15.67 28.30 9.80
CA PRO A 677 -15.60 29.40 10.78
C PRO A 677 -16.92 29.74 11.49
N ASP A 678 -18.06 29.33 10.94
CA ASP A 678 -19.39 29.52 11.51
C ASP A 678 -19.69 28.55 12.68
N GLY A 679 -18.76 27.66 13.01
CA GLY A 679 -18.90 26.64 14.04
C GLY A 679 -19.60 25.36 13.55
N GLY A 680 -19.90 25.27 12.25
CA GLY A 680 -20.46 24.09 11.60
C GLY A 680 -19.40 23.11 11.08
N PHE A 681 -19.87 22.08 10.38
CA PHE A 681 -19.04 21.11 9.67
C PHE A 681 -19.35 21.14 8.18
N TYR A 682 -18.36 20.89 7.34
CA TYR A 682 -18.59 20.65 5.92
C TYR A 682 -19.20 19.24 5.74
N GLU A 683 -20.42 19.17 5.22
CA GLU A 683 -21.12 17.89 5.03
C GLU A 683 -20.72 17.16 3.74
N GLN A 684 -20.17 17.89 2.77
CA GLN A 684 -19.77 17.39 1.45
C GLN A 684 -18.32 17.75 1.16
N LEU A 685 -17.62 16.90 0.41
CA LEU A 685 -16.31 17.18 -0.13
C LEU A 685 -16.37 18.34 -1.14
N PRO A 686 -15.27 19.09 -1.30
CA PRO A 686 -15.17 20.08 -2.36
C PRO A 686 -15.40 19.45 -3.74
N THR A 687 -16.21 20.12 -4.56
CA THR A 687 -16.49 19.72 -5.95
C THR A 687 -15.46 20.27 -6.94
N SER A 688 -14.64 21.23 -6.51
CA SER A 688 -13.61 21.85 -7.33
C SER A 688 -12.42 22.35 -6.50
N THR A 689 -11.27 22.51 -7.16
CA THR A 689 -10.07 23.12 -6.55
C THR A 689 -10.33 24.56 -6.09
N ALA A 690 -11.21 25.30 -6.77
CA ALA A 690 -11.56 26.66 -6.40
C ALA A 690 -12.33 26.71 -5.06
N GLU A 691 -13.30 25.81 -4.90
CA GLU A 691 -14.04 25.63 -3.65
C GLU A 691 -13.13 25.16 -2.52
N ALA A 692 -12.29 24.15 -2.77
CA ALA A 692 -11.32 23.65 -1.80
C ALA A 692 -10.37 24.77 -1.30
N ALA A 693 -9.87 25.58 -2.23
CA ALA A 693 -9.03 26.73 -1.90
C ALA A 693 -9.80 27.82 -1.14
N GLN A 694 -11.09 28.02 -1.44
CA GLN A 694 -11.94 28.96 -0.69
C GLN A 694 -12.13 28.51 0.75
N ARG A 695 -12.47 27.23 0.98
CA ARG A 695 -12.57 26.65 2.33
C ARG A 695 -11.26 26.80 3.11
N CYS A 696 -10.12 26.62 2.47
CA CYS A 696 -8.82 26.87 3.11
C CYS A 696 -8.61 28.34 3.49
N ARG A 697 -8.99 29.29 2.62
CA ARG A 697 -8.87 30.73 2.90
C ARG A 697 -9.77 31.18 4.05
N ASP A 698 -11.03 30.73 4.08
CA ASP A 698 -12.00 31.16 5.08
C ASP A 698 -11.59 30.77 6.50
N ARG A 699 -10.84 29.67 6.63
CA ARG A 699 -10.32 29.11 7.88
C ARG A 699 -9.14 29.87 8.48
N PHE A 700 -8.57 30.85 7.78
CA PHE A 700 -7.48 31.68 8.29
C PHE A 700 -7.77 33.17 8.09
N GLN A 701 -7.76 33.93 9.18
CA GLN A 701 -8.04 35.36 9.14
C GLN A 701 -6.95 36.15 9.88
N PRO A 702 -6.27 37.12 9.23
CA PRO A 702 -5.36 38.02 9.92
C PRO A 702 -6.08 38.83 11.01
N MET A 703 -5.39 39.09 12.13
CA MET A 703 -5.89 39.89 13.25
C MET A 703 -5.04 41.16 13.41
N ALA A 704 -5.70 42.27 13.75
CA ALA A 704 -5.02 43.50 14.12
C ALA A 704 -4.28 43.35 15.46
N ALA A 705 -3.28 44.22 15.67
CA ALA A 705 -2.58 44.36 16.94
C ALA A 705 -3.54 44.78 18.05
N ILE A 706 -3.41 44.14 19.22
CA ILE A 706 -4.15 44.50 20.43
C ILE A 706 -3.22 45.18 21.44
N ALA A 707 -3.82 45.90 22.39
CA ALA A 707 -3.07 46.48 23.51
C ALA A 707 -2.47 45.37 24.40
N TRP A 708 -1.27 45.61 24.91
CA TRP A 708 -0.63 44.67 25.81
C TRP A 708 -1.40 44.51 27.11
N GLN A 709 -1.55 43.25 27.50
CA GLN A 709 -1.96 42.85 28.84
C GLN A 709 -1.07 41.70 29.33
N ARG A 710 -1.06 41.48 30.64
CA ARG A 710 -0.28 40.39 31.22
C ARG A 710 -1.02 39.08 31.03
N TRP A 711 -0.43 38.19 30.24
CA TRP A 711 -0.96 36.84 30.02
C TRP A 711 -0.28 35.82 30.94
N PRO A 712 -1.00 34.80 31.44
CA PRO A 712 -0.39 33.67 32.12
C PRO A 712 0.46 32.86 31.15
N ILE A 713 1.51 32.22 31.66
CA ILE A 713 2.37 31.32 30.88
C ILE A 713 1.72 29.94 30.88
N LEU A 714 1.59 29.31 29.70
CA LEU A 714 1.05 27.97 29.60
C LEU A 714 1.98 26.97 30.34
N PRO A 715 1.46 26.14 31.26
CA PRO A 715 2.28 25.16 31.95
C PRO A 715 2.91 24.12 31.00
N SER A 716 4.24 24.08 30.94
CA SER A 716 4.98 23.06 30.18
C SER A 716 4.73 21.66 30.72
N SER A 717 4.63 20.68 29.82
CA SER A 717 4.67 19.26 30.19
C SER A 717 6.11 18.85 30.46
N LYS A 718 6.32 17.86 31.34
CA LYS A 718 7.63 17.23 31.51
C LYS A 718 7.86 16.17 30.44
N GLU A 719 6.79 15.51 30.02
CA GLU A 719 6.80 14.49 28.97
C GLU A 719 6.79 15.11 27.57
N PHE A 720 6.17 16.28 27.40
CA PHE A 720 6.03 16.99 26.12
C PHE A 720 6.48 18.47 26.25
N PRO A 721 7.75 18.75 26.57
CA PRO A 721 8.24 20.11 26.80
C PRO A 721 8.25 21.00 25.55
N GLU A 722 8.27 20.44 24.34
CA GLU A 722 8.34 21.21 23.09
C GLU A 722 6.96 21.63 22.55
N THR A 723 5.90 20.96 23.00
CA THR A 723 4.52 21.20 22.57
C THR A 723 3.72 22.00 23.61
N ALA A 724 3.20 23.15 23.19
CA ALA A 724 2.21 23.90 23.96
C ALA A 724 0.82 23.23 23.85
N ASP A 725 0.47 22.41 24.85
CA ASP A 725 -0.83 21.71 24.90
C ASP A 725 -1.90 22.57 25.57
N LEU A 726 -2.78 23.18 24.77
CA LEU A 726 -3.84 24.07 25.23
C LEU A 726 -4.88 23.36 26.10
N ARG A 727 -4.95 22.04 26.11
CA ARG A 727 -5.87 21.31 27.00
C ARG A 727 -5.48 21.45 28.47
N ARG A 728 -4.25 21.89 28.74
CA ARG A 728 -3.74 22.21 30.07
C ARG A 728 -4.05 23.65 30.50
N SER A 729 -4.78 24.42 29.70
CA SER A 729 -5.23 25.78 30.00
C SER A 729 -6.27 25.89 31.11
N ARG A 730 -6.50 24.81 31.88
CA ARG A 730 -7.42 24.80 33.03
C ARG A 730 -6.70 25.42 34.23
N GLY A 731 -6.85 26.73 34.37
CA GLY A 731 -6.47 27.54 35.53
C GLY A 731 -7.63 28.44 35.92
#